data_AF-A0A7J7BW50-F1
#
_entry.id   AF-A0A7J7BW50-F1
#
_cell.length_a   1.000
_cell.length_b   1.000
_cell.length_c   1.000
_cell.angle_alpha   90.00
_cell.angle_beta   90.00
_cell.angle_gamma   90.00
#
_symmetry.space_group_name_H-M   'P 1'
#
loop_
_entity.id
_entity.type
_entity.pdbx_description
1 polymer ?
#
loop_
_entity_poly.entity_id
_entity_poly.type
_entity_poly.pdbx_seq_one_letter_code
_entity_poly.pdbx_strand_id
1 'polypeptide(L)'
;MVMVSTKMSKFSSSLSFFLLLLTILSFSTPKSNAISSIDSLQSECLTVPASEFVGSLRDTIDTIQKVTSVVSNVGNFLGNFRLTNAINDCLDLLDFSADVLDWSLSASKPNTKGKDNSTGDLGSDLKTWISAALANQETCIDGFEGTNSNVKTLVAGSLGQITSLVQDLLTMVHTPPKPNSIGRAKTEHKFPSWFKYQDQKLLQVKGNITADAIVAKDGTGNYTKIEDAIAAAPDNSLRRFVIYVKRGVYKEYVEIKKNKWNVVMIGDGMDVTVITGNRSVIDNYTTFRSATFAVSGRGFIARDITFENTAGPQKHQAVALRSDSDLSVFYRCAIKGYQDTLYTHTMRQFYRECRIFGTVDFIFGDATAVFQNCQILAKTGLPNQKNTITAHGRKDPNEPTGFSFQFCNFTGDSDLLPFKNSTETYLGRPWKLYSRTVILQSYMSDVIRPRGWLEWNETFALDTLYYGEFGNYGPGSGPGRRVNWPGYHAFNDSAQASNYTVTQAERQQKFRKRVAIAVVSSLVLLLLVAAGVFAIVYNNKSNHSSEKAAPQAQAQKQPPTKEISHVEKVIKAVCNGTSYKDICHSTLEKAATKNPSLAQPKEILKSIIAATDDEVENAFSKASAFKFDKPEEKAAFEDCKKLIDDANEELKSSLAHADGDIKKLNTKAPDLKNWLSAVMSYQQTCIDGFPEGKMKSDMQQAFNATKKLTSNSLAMVTEFSSVLSSFLEGTTRHLLEDESSTPSIAVDGLPKWMSNEDRRVLKGADTEKPTPNVTVAKDGSGNFPTISAALAAMPAKYTGRYVIYVKQGVYDETVTVDKKKENVTMYGDGSQKTIVTGSKNFVDGVRTFQTATFVALGEGFLAKAMGFRNTAGPEKHQAVAVRVQADRSIFLNCRFEGYQDTLYVQTHRQFYRSCVISGTVDFIFGDAAAIFQNCLIIVRKPLENQKNIVTAQGRIDKFESTGIVLQNCKIQPDDALVPAKTTIKSYLGRPWKEYSRTIIMESTIDDLIHPDGFLPWEGDFALKTLYYAEFNNKGLGAKTTARVKWPGYKVIDKQEALKYTVGTFLQGDWISATGSPVKVGLFT
;
A
#
# COMPACT_ATOMS: atom_id res chain seq x y z
N MET A 1 -77.73 34.02 17.23
CA MET A 1 -79.07 33.94 16.61
C MET A 1 -79.17 32.61 15.90
N VAL A 2 -79.98 31.69 16.45
CA VAL A 2 -80.75 30.60 15.81
C VAL A 2 -79.96 29.61 14.91
N MET A 3 -79.68 28.37 15.36
CA MET A 3 -80.56 27.16 15.40
C MET A 3 -80.67 26.38 14.07
N VAL A 4 -80.65 25.04 14.19
CA VAL A 4 -81.46 24.03 13.45
C VAL A 4 -80.93 23.64 12.03
N SER A 5 -80.91 22.39 11.54
CA SER A 5 -81.25 21.04 12.04
C SER A 5 -81.09 19.98 10.91
N THR A 6 -80.74 18.74 11.26
CA THR A 6 -81.23 17.42 10.74
C THR A 6 -81.11 16.96 9.26
N LYS A 7 -80.61 15.72 9.06
CA LYS A 7 -81.29 14.45 8.61
C LYS A 7 -80.59 13.59 7.53
N MET A 8 -80.80 12.27 7.63
CA MET A 8 -80.12 11.11 7.00
C MET A 8 -80.70 10.60 5.66
N SER A 9 -79.81 9.96 4.87
CA SER A 9 -79.93 8.76 3.98
C SER A 9 -80.65 8.77 2.61
N LYS A 10 -79.87 8.66 1.50
CA LYS A 10 -79.82 7.53 0.51
C LYS A 10 -78.94 7.84 -0.74
N PHE A 11 -78.05 6.88 -1.08
CA PHE A 11 -77.27 6.63 -2.32
C PHE A 11 -76.08 7.53 -2.78
N SER A 12 -74.88 6.90 -2.69
CA SER A 12 -73.59 7.10 -3.40
C SER A 12 -72.58 8.19 -2.96
N SER A 13 -71.41 7.72 -2.48
CA SER A 13 -70.07 8.36 -2.41
C SER A 13 -69.88 9.71 -1.66
N SER A 14 -69.46 9.58 -0.39
CA SER A 14 -68.66 10.43 0.54
C SER A 14 -68.20 11.86 0.15
N LEU A 15 -68.67 12.88 0.89
CA LEU A 15 -68.55 14.34 0.73
C LEU A 15 -67.75 15.04 1.88
N SER A 16 -67.29 16.28 1.62
CA SER A 16 -66.49 17.30 2.35
C SER A 16 -66.89 17.81 3.76
N PHE A 17 -65.96 18.53 4.46
CA PHE A 17 -66.00 19.95 4.98
C PHE A 17 -65.28 20.21 6.36
N PHE A 18 -64.62 21.39 6.49
CA PHE A 18 -64.27 22.20 7.70
C PHE A 18 -63.43 21.59 8.87
N LEU A 19 -62.29 22.15 9.31
CA LEU A 19 -62.07 23.45 9.97
C LEU A 19 -62.96 23.69 11.21
N LEU A 20 -62.52 23.29 12.41
CA LEU A 20 -63.02 23.77 13.70
C LEU A 20 -61.95 23.42 14.76
N LEU A 21 -61.37 24.30 15.57
CA LEU A 21 -61.59 25.71 15.82
C LEU A 21 -60.27 26.26 16.37
N LEU A 22 -59.86 27.40 15.85
CA LEU A 22 -58.78 28.24 16.32
C LEU A 22 -59.25 28.99 17.59
N THR A 23 -58.30 29.36 18.46
CA THR A 23 -58.40 30.30 19.61
C THR A 23 -59.06 29.72 20.87
N ILE A 24 -58.43 29.76 22.06
CA ILE A 24 -58.09 30.96 22.84
C ILE A 24 -56.82 30.74 23.70
N LEU A 25 -56.05 31.83 23.77
CA LEU A 25 -54.89 32.14 24.62
C LEU A 25 -54.88 31.57 26.04
N SER A 26 -53.74 31.04 26.51
CA SER A 26 -53.06 31.46 27.76
C SER A 26 -51.93 30.49 28.20
N PHE A 27 -50.73 31.06 28.42
CA PHE A 27 -49.64 30.69 29.34
C PHE A 27 -49.39 29.23 29.84
N SER A 28 -48.08 28.91 29.87
CA SER A 28 -47.36 27.95 30.74
C SER A 28 -47.42 26.42 30.48
N THR A 29 -46.22 25.84 30.33
CA THR A 29 -45.81 24.41 30.18
C THR A 29 -46.20 23.52 31.38
N PRO A 30 -46.39 22.16 31.26
CA PRO A 30 -45.27 21.22 31.06
C PRO A 30 -45.51 19.93 30.23
N LYS A 31 -44.38 19.40 29.74
CA LYS A 31 -43.99 18.02 29.36
C LYS A 31 -45.02 16.88 29.56
N SER A 32 -45.31 16.12 28.50
CA SER A 32 -44.71 14.80 28.22
C SER A 32 -45.62 13.98 27.30
N ASN A 33 -45.14 13.67 26.10
CA ASN A 33 -45.58 12.52 25.30
C ASN A 33 -44.34 12.05 24.55
N ALA A 34 -43.48 11.33 25.27
CA ALA A 34 -42.28 10.64 24.79
C ALA A 34 -42.32 9.18 25.27
N ILE A 35 -43.50 8.56 25.26
CA ILE A 35 -43.70 7.19 25.77
C ILE A 35 -43.94 6.17 24.65
N SER A 36 -44.18 6.55 23.39
CA SER A 36 -44.53 5.58 22.34
C SER A 36 -43.46 5.28 21.27
N SER A 37 -42.23 5.76 21.40
CA SER A 37 -41.15 5.50 20.43
C SER A 37 -39.93 4.75 20.99
N ILE A 38 -39.92 4.43 22.29
CA ILE A 38 -38.74 3.93 22.99
C ILE A 38 -38.75 2.40 23.16
N ASP A 39 -39.92 1.78 23.38
CA ASP A 39 -40.04 0.31 23.45
C ASP A 39 -39.69 -0.42 22.13
N SER A 40 -39.74 0.28 20.98
CA SER A 40 -39.49 -0.34 19.68
C SER A 40 -38.00 -0.58 19.35
N LEU A 41 -37.06 0.13 20.01
CA LEU A 41 -35.62 0.05 19.72
C LEU A 41 -34.86 -0.96 20.60
N GLN A 42 -35.42 -1.33 21.76
CA GLN A 42 -34.89 -2.41 22.62
C GLN A 42 -35.35 -3.81 22.16
N SER A 43 -36.33 -3.88 21.24
CA SER A 43 -37.01 -5.10 20.79
C SER A 43 -36.27 -5.92 19.71
N GLU A 44 -35.19 -5.44 19.10
CA GLU A 44 -34.58 -6.12 17.93
C GLU A 44 -33.44 -7.12 18.25
N CYS A 45 -32.76 -7.00 19.40
CA CYS A 45 -31.58 -7.83 19.73
C CYS A 45 -31.68 -8.65 21.03
N LEU A 46 -32.79 -8.54 21.77
CA LEU A 46 -33.01 -9.29 23.01
C LEU A 46 -34.15 -10.30 22.83
N THR A 47 -33.93 -11.55 23.22
CA THR A 47 -34.97 -12.61 23.20
C THR A 47 -35.97 -12.45 24.35
N VAL A 48 -35.62 -11.64 25.34
CA VAL A 48 -36.40 -11.37 26.56
C VAL A 48 -36.70 -9.87 26.68
N PRO A 49 -37.71 -9.46 27.46
CA PRO A 49 -37.96 -8.05 27.77
C PRO A 49 -36.69 -7.35 28.31
N ALA A 50 -36.44 -6.12 27.88
CA ALA A 50 -35.24 -5.37 28.28
C ALA A 50 -35.12 -5.21 29.81
N SER A 51 -36.24 -5.12 30.53
CA SER A 51 -36.25 -5.10 32.00
C SER A 51 -35.74 -6.39 32.63
N GLU A 52 -36.04 -7.54 32.01
CA GLU A 52 -35.57 -8.86 32.44
C GLU A 52 -34.07 -8.99 32.19
N PHE A 53 -33.60 -8.70 30.97
CA PHE A 53 -32.17 -8.70 30.64
C PHE A 53 -31.35 -7.77 31.54
N VAL A 54 -31.83 -6.55 31.78
CA VAL A 54 -31.20 -5.59 32.69
C VAL A 54 -31.22 -6.09 34.14
N GLY A 55 -32.26 -6.80 34.55
CA GLY A 55 -32.32 -7.49 35.85
C GLY A 55 -31.22 -8.55 35.96
N SER A 56 -31.16 -9.47 35.00
CA SER A 56 -30.15 -10.53 34.95
C SER A 56 -28.72 -10.00 34.90
N LEU A 57 -28.47 -8.88 34.18
CA LEU A 57 -27.16 -8.22 34.18
C LEU A 57 -26.77 -7.75 35.58
N ARG A 58 -27.68 -7.09 36.31
CA ARG A 58 -27.41 -6.65 37.69
C ARG A 58 -27.17 -7.82 38.63
N ASP A 59 -28.02 -8.84 38.56
CA ASP A 59 -27.87 -10.05 39.39
C ASP A 59 -26.53 -10.75 39.15
N THR A 60 -26.08 -10.76 37.89
CA THR A 60 -24.78 -11.33 37.51
C THR A 60 -23.62 -10.48 38.04
N ILE A 61 -23.68 -9.15 37.91
CA ILE A 61 -22.67 -8.24 38.46
C ILE A 61 -22.59 -8.37 39.99
N ASP A 62 -23.72 -8.41 40.68
CA ASP A 62 -23.79 -8.59 42.14
C ASP A 62 -23.19 -9.94 42.56
N THR A 63 -23.43 -10.99 41.76
CA THR A 63 -22.85 -12.31 41.99
C THR A 63 -21.33 -12.28 41.78
N ILE A 64 -20.83 -11.61 40.74
CA ILE A 64 -19.39 -11.39 40.53
C ILE A 64 -18.77 -10.71 41.74
N GLN A 65 -19.35 -9.62 42.24
CA GLN A 65 -18.83 -8.90 43.40
C GLN A 65 -18.77 -9.77 44.67
N LYS A 66 -19.78 -10.63 44.89
CA LYS A 66 -19.78 -11.61 45.99
C LYS A 66 -18.64 -12.62 45.84
N VAL A 67 -18.46 -13.18 44.64
CA VAL A 67 -17.38 -14.16 44.39
C VAL A 67 -16.00 -13.51 44.45
N THR A 68 -15.83 -12.28 43.95
CA THR A 68 -14.59 -11.50 44.10
C THR A 68 -14.20 -11.40 45.57
N SER A 69 -15.17 -11.14 46.47
CA SER A 69 -14.94 -11.10 47.91
C SER A 69 -14.51 -12.47 48.47
N VAL A 70 -15.06 -13.57 47.96
CA VAL A 70 -14.65 -14.93 48.33
C VAL A 70 -13.21 -15.20 47.87
N VAL A 71 -12.88 -14.91 46.61
CA VAL A 71 -11.55 -15.11 46.03
C VAL A 71 -10.51 -14.25 46.74
N SER A 72 -10.83 -13.00 47.09
CA SER A 72 -9.92 -12.12 47.84
C SER A 72 -9.65 -12.64 49.24
N ASN A 73 -10.64 -13.23 49.91
CA ASN A 73 -10.46 -13.84 51.23
C ASN A 73 -9.54 -15.07 51.20
N VAL A 74 -9.57 -15.83 50.10
CA VAL A 74 -8.61 -16.92 49.86
C VAL A 74 -7.19 -16.38 49.65
N GLY A 75 -7.04 -15.19 49.05
CA GLY A 75 -5.78 -14.48 48.85
C GLY A 75 -5.05 -14.05 50.13
N ASN A 76 -5.75 -13.95 51.25
CA ASN A 76 -5.16 -13.61 52.55
C ASN A 76 -4.43 -14.79 53.22
N PHE A 77 -4.48 -15.99 52.62
CA PHE A 77 -3.72 -17.16 53.08
C PHE A 77 -2.32 -17.14 52.45
N LEU A 78 -1.27 -17.44 53.24
CA LEU A 78 0.15 -17.45 52.81
C LEU A 78 0.38 -18.44 51.64
N GLY A 79 0.14 -17.98 50.41
CA GLY A 79 0.33 -18.75 49.18
C GLY A 79 1.76 -18.64 48.65
N ASN A 80 2.23 -19.67 47.96
CA ASN A 80 3.46 -19.58 47.17
C ASN A 80 3.27 -18.62 45.98
N PHE A 81 4.37 -18.12 45.40
CA PHE A 81 4.36 -17.11 44.33
C PHE A 81 3.40 -17.46 43.17
N ARG A 82 3.32 -18.74 42.80
CA ARG A 82 2.40 -19.25 41.77
C ARG A 82 0.93 -19.03 42.15
N LEU A 83 0.55 -19.39 43.37
CA LEU A 83 -0.81 -19.21 43.87
C LEU A 83 -1.18 -17.73 43.98
N THR A 84 -0.26 -16.87 44.44
CA THR A 84 -0.50 -15.41 44.50
C THR A 84 -0.77 -14.83 43.11
N ASN A 85 0.00 -15.22 42.09
CA ASN A 85 -0.24 -14.78 40.72
C ASN A 85 -1.61 -15.23 40.19
N ALA A 86 -2.00 -16.49 40.45
CA ALA A 86 -3.30 -17.03 40.06
C ALA A 86 -4.48 -16.29 40.71
N ILE A 87 -4.36 -15.97 42.01
CA ILE A 87 -5.39 -15.20 42.73
C ILE A 87 -5.49 -13.79 42.17
N ASN A 88 -4.36 -13.11 41.97
CA ASN A 88 -4.37 -11.76 41.42
C ASN A 88 -4.94 -11.73 40.00
N ASP A 89 -4.61 -12.71 39.15
CA ASP A 89 -5.24 -12.85 37.83
C ASP A 89 -6.74 -13.01 37.93
N CYS A 90 -7.20 -13.88 38.83
CA CYS A 90 -8.62 -14.08 39.00
C CYS A 90 -9.34 -12.81 39.44
N LEU A 91 -8.75 -12.05 40.37
CA LEU A 91 -9.31 -10.78 40.82
C LEU A 91 -9.35 -9.74 39.69
N ASP A 92 -8.27 -9.59 38.93
CA ASP A 92 -8.21 -8.67 37.79
C ASP A 92 -9.24 -9.06 36.70
N LEU A 93 -9.41 -10.36 36.44
CA LEU A 93 -10.35 -10.90 35.47
C LEU A 93 -11.80 -10.75 35.92
N LEU A 94 -12.11 -10.99 37.20
CA LEU A 94 -13.44 -10.76 37.77
C LEU A 94 -13.82 -9.28 37.77
N ASP A 95 -12.87 -8.42 38.11
CA ASP A 95 -13.05 -6.96 38.05
C ASP A 95 -13.26 -6.49 36.60
N PHE A 96 -12.53 -7.06 35.64
CA PHE A 96 -12.77 -6.75 34.22
C PHE A 96 -14.11 -7.31 33.71
N SER A 97 -14.53 -8.50 34.18
CA SER A 97 -15.85 -9.07 33.90
C SER A 97 -17.00 -8.19 34.40
N ALA A 98 -16.87 -7.61 35.60
CA ALA A 98 -17.87 -6.68 36.12
C ALA A 98 -17.98 -5.43 35.21
N ASP A 99 -16.85 -4.87 34.76
CA ASP A 99 -16.84 -3.69 33.89
C ASP A 99 -17.53 -3.94 32.55
N VAL A 100 -17.23 -5.06 31.88
CA VAL A 100 -17.81 -5.34 30.55
C VAL A 100 -19.31 -5.65 30.64
N LEU A 101 -19.79 -6.19 31.77
CA LEU A 101 -21.21 -6.34 32.06
C LEU A 101 -21.87 -4.99 32.43
N ASP A 102 -21.17 -4.10 33.13
CA ASP A 102 -21.66 -2.74 33.38
C ASP A 102 -21.73 -1.91 32.07
N TRP A 103 -20.79 -2.10 31.15
CA TRP A 103 -20.88 -1.53 29.80
C TRP A 103 -22.13 -2.02 29.07
N SER A 104 -22.43 -3.33 29.20
CA SER A 104 -23.64 -3.94 28.65
C SER A 104 -24.91 -3.35 29.27
N LEU A 105 -24.92 -3.17 30.59
CA LEU A 105 -26.00 -2.53 31.34
C LEU A 105 -26.21 -1.08 30.91
N SER A 106 -25.13 -0.32 30.75
CA SER A 106 -25.14 1.08 30.35
C SER A 106 -25.63 1.28 28.92
N ALA A 107 -25.23 0.39 28.00
CA ALA A 107 -25.69 0.39 26.61
C ALA A 107 -27.18 0.02 26.47
N SER A 108 -27.72 -0.72 27.44
CA SER A 108 -29.12 -1.18 27.44
C SER A 108 -30.12 -0.16 28.01
N LYS A 109 -29.69 1.01 28.50
CA LYS A 109 -30.58 2.03 29.11
C LYS A 109 -31.12 3.05 28.08
N PRO A 110 -32.39 3.52 28.21
CA PRO A 110 -33.08 4.31 27.16
C PRO A 110 -32.55 5.73 26.87
N ASN A 111 -31.61 6.27 27.65
CA ASN A 111 -31.36 7.72 27.66
C ASN A 111 -29.90 8.11 27.91
N THR A 112 -28.95 7.51 27.19
CA THR A 112 -27.55 7.91 27.27
C THR A 112 -27.06 8.50 25.96
N LYS A 113 -26.33 9.62 26.08
CA LYS A 113 -25.52 10.29 25.04
C LYS A 113 -24.36 9.39 24.54
N GLY A 114 -24.52 8.06 24.56
CA GLY A 114 -23.49 7.05 24.35
C GLY A 114 -23.33 6.60 22.89
N LYS A 115 -23.70 7.43 21.92
CA LYS A 115 -23.56 7.13 20.48
C LYS A 115 -22.09 6.98 20.03
N ASP A 116 -21.13 7.39 20.85
CA ASP A 116 -19.71 7.47 20.45
C ASP A 116 -18.83 6.29 20.90
N ASN A 117 -19.40 5.32 21.63
CA ASN A 117 -18.65 4.28 22.38
C ASN A 117 -18.98 2.83 22.01
N SER A 118 -19.75 2.61 20.95
CA SER A 118 -20.23 1.32 20.46
C SER A 118 -19.85 1.17 18.97
N THR A 119 -19.87 -0.05 18.44
CA THR A 119 -19.72 -0.27 16.99
C THR A 119 -20.92 0.21 16.17
N GLY A 120 -21.97 0.70 16.84
CA GLY A 120 -23.26 1.02 16.24
C GLY A 120 -24.16 -0.20 16.08
N ASP A 121 -23.72 -1.37 16.56
CA ASP A 121 -24.45 -2.64 16.55
C ASP A 121 -24.56 -3.17 17.98
N LEU A 122 -25.66 -2.79 18.65
CA LEU A 122 -25.88 -3.08 20.07
C LEU A 122 -25.84 -4.59 20.35
N GLY A 123 -26.49 -5.41 19.52
CA GLY A 123 -26.48 -6.86 19.70
C GLY A 123 -25.08 -7.47 19.58
N SER A 124 -24.28 -7.00 18.61
CA SER A 124 -22.89 -7.44 18.48
C SER A 124 -22.01 -6.99 19.65
N ASP A 125 -22.20 -5.77 20.16
CA ASP A 125 -21.45 -5.25 21.30
C ASP A 125 -21.78 -6.01 22.59
N LEU A 126 -23.08 -6.18 22.89
CA LEU A 126 -23.54 -6.96 24.04
C LEU A 126 -23.00 -8.38 24.01
N LYS A 127 -23.12 -9.10 22.88
CA LYS A 127 -22.55 -10.45 22.75
C LYS A 127 -21.04 -10.46 22.97
N THR A 128 -20.31 -9.51 22.42
CA THR A 128 -18.84 -9.45 22.56
C THR A 128 -18.43 -9.27 24.02
N TRP A 129 -19.06 -8.32 24.73
CA TRP A 129 -18.73 -7.99 26.11
C TRP A 129 -19.12 -9.09 27.08
N ILE A 130 -20.31 -9.69 26.90
CA ILE A 130 -20.75 -10.83 27.73
C ILE A 130 -19.86 -12.06 27.48
N SER A 131 -19.48 -12.35 26.22
CA SER A 131 -18.54 -13.44 25.92
C SER A 131 -17.16 -13.21 26.54
N ALA A 132 -16.68 -11.96 26.59
CA ALA A 132 -15.42 -11.68 27.28
C ALA A 132 -15.51 -11.96 28.79
N ALA A 133 -16.64 -11.67 29.44
CA ALA A 133 -16.86 -12.08 30.83
C ALA A 133 -16.78 -13.61 30.98
N LEU A 134 -17.35 -14.38 30.04
CA LEU A 134 -17.27 -15.84 30.08
C LEU A 134 -15.81 -16.35 30.00
N ALA A 135 -15.05 -15.84 29.03
CA ALA A 135 -13.65 -16.20 28.83
C ALA A 135 -12.73 -15.76 29.98
N ASN A 136 -13.01 -14.62 30.63
CA ASN A 136 -12.29 -14.17 31.84
C ASN A 136 -12.43 -15.18 32.98
N GLN A 137 -13.63 -15.73 33.18
CA GLN A 137 -13.92 -16.65 34.28
C GLN A 137 -13.17 -17.97 34.07
N GLU A 138 -13.10 -18.42 32.82
CA GLU A 138 -12.29 -19.57 32.46
C GLU A 138 -10.79 -19.31 32.65
N THR A 139 -10.30 -18.16 32.21
CA THR A 139 -8.88 -17.80 32.38
C THR A 139 -8.49 -17.72 33.85
N CYS A 140 -9.40 -17.24 34.71
CA CYS A 140 -9.20 -17.30 36.16
C CYS A 140 -8.98 -18.75 36.60
N ILE A 141 -9.86 -19.67 36.22
CA ILE A 141 -9.77 -21.09 36.62
C ILE A 141 -8.48 -21.73 36.10
N ASP A 142 -8.13 -21.47 34.84
CA ASP A 142 -6.91 -21.98 34.18
C ASP A 142 -5.65 -21.44 34.89
N GLY A 143 -5.70 -20.22 35.44
CA GLY A 143 -4.63 -19.64 36.25
C GLY A 143 -4.25 -20.48 37.48
N PHE A 144 -5.20 -21.23 38.06
CA PHE A 144 -4.97 -22.11 39.21
C PHE A 144 -4.40 -23.48 38.82
N GLU A 145 -4.17 -23.78 37.55
CA GLU A 145 -3.46 -24.99 37.14
C GLU A 145 -2.05 -25.04 37.75
N GLY A 146 -1.69 -26.19 38.32
CA GLY A 146 -0.44 -26.35 39.07
C GLY A 146 -0.44 -25.76 40.49
N THR A 147 -1.57 -25.27 41.00
CA THR A 147 -1.74 -24.85 42.42
C THR A 147 -2.41 -25.94 43.27
N ASN A 148 -2.67 -25.65 44.56
CA ASN A 148 -3.39 -26.57 45.44
C ASN A 148 -4.81 -26.87 44.90
N SER A 149 -5.09 -28.15 44.64
CA SER A 149 -6.35 -28.63 44.06
C SER A 149 -7.59 -28.19 44.85
N ASN A 150 -7.48 -28.04 46.18
CA ASN A 150 -8.60 -27.61 47.02
C ASN A 150 -8.99 -26.15 46.75
N VAL A 151 -8.00 -25.28 46.56
CA VAL A 151 -8.22 -23.87 46.23
C VAL A 151 -8.79 -23.74 44.82
N LYS A 152 -8.22 -24.47 43.84
CA LYS A 152 -8.78 -24.54 42.49
C LYS A 152 -10.24 -24.98 42.49
N THR A 153 -10.58 -26.01 43.26
CA THR A 153 -11.96 -26.55 43.35
C THR A 153 -12.91 -25.55 43.99
N LEU A 154 -12.49 -24.87 45.05
CA LEU A 154 -13.29 -23.83 45.71
C LEU A 154 -13.58 -22.64 44.78
N VAL A 155 -12.54 -22.15 44.10
CA VAL A 155 -12.66 -21.03 43.16
C VAL A 155 -13.51 -21.45 41.95
N ALA A 156 -13.27 -22.62 41.37
CA ALA A 156 -14.08 -23.16 40.27
C ALA A 156 -15.55 -23.35 40.66
N GLY A 157 -15.83 -23.84 41.87
CA GLY A 157 -17.21 -23.96 42.38
C GLY A 157 -17.90 -22.61 42.52
N SER A 158 -17.17 -21.59 42.99
CA SER A 158 -17.70 -20.22 43.13
C SER A 158 -17.96 -19.56 41.77
N LEU A 159 -17.09 -19.82 40.78
CA LEU A 159 -17.20 -19.27 39.42
C LEU A 159 -18.23 -20.02 38.55
N GLY A 160 -18.58 -21.25 38.91
CA GLY A 160 -19.58 -22.04 38.19
C GLY A 160 -20.94 -21.33 38.11
N GLN A 161 -21.36 -20.68 39.20
CA GLN A 161 -22.58 -19.88 39.23
C GLN A 161 -22.50 -18.68 38.27
N ILE A 162 -21.38 -17.95 38.27
CA ILE A 162 -21.17 -16.81 37.35
C ILE A 162 -21.16 -17.29 35.91
N THR A 163 -20.48 -18.41 35.63
CA THR A 163 -20.41 -19.02 34.30
C THR A 163 -21.82 -19.31 33.78
N SER A 164 -22.67 -19.95 34.59
CA SER A 164 -24.06 -20.22 34.24
C SER A 164 -24.84 -18.93 33.96
N LEU A 165 -24.74 -17.93 34.84
CA LEU A 165 -25.45 -16.66 34.67
C LEU A 165 -25.02 -15.90 33.41
N VAL A 166 -23.72 -15.91 33.10
CA VAL A 166 -23.17 -15.29 31.89
C VAL A 166 -23.61 -16.07 30.64
N GLN A 167 -23.68 -17.40 30.69
CA GLN A 167 -24.22 -18.21 29.60
C GLN A 167 -25.70 -17.92 29.38
N ASP A 168 -26.50 -17.81 30.45
CA ASP A 168 -27.91 -17.43 30.37
C ASP A 168 -28.05 -16.05 29.70
N LEU A 169 -27.23 -15.07 30.12
CA LEU A 169 -27.16 -13.75 29.48
C LEU A 169 -26.80 -13.82 27.98
N LEU A 170 -25.91 -14.72 27.56
CA LEU A 170 -25.59 -14.91 26.13
C LEU A 170 -26.79 -15.43 25.34
N THR A 171 -27.63 -16.29 25.93
CA THR A 171 -28.87 -16.76 25.28
C THR A 171 -29.94 -15.68 25.18
N MET A 172 -29.89 -14.68 26.06
CA MET A 172 -30.81 -13.53 26.05
C MET A 172 -30.54 -12.53 24.92
N VAL A 173 -29.36 -12.60 24.28
CA VAL A 173 -28.96 -11.69 23.21
C VAL A 173 -28.89 -12.44 21.90
N HIS A 174 -29.58 -11.95 20.88
CA HIS A 174 -29.41 -12.41 19.51
C HIS A 174 -28.85 -11.28 18.64
N THR A 175 -28.04 -11.69 17.67
CA THR A 175 -27.61 -10.83 16.56
C THR A 175 -28.59 -11.06 15.42
N PRO A 176 -29.65 -10.24 15.27
CA PRO A 176 -30.61 -10.43 14.18
C PRO A 176 -29.89 -10.40 12.83
N PRO A 177 -30.28 -11.23 11.85
CA PRO A 177 -29.79 -11.08 10.49
C PRO A 177 -30.20 -9.69 10.00
N LYS A 178 -29.22 -8.85 9.67
CA LYS A 178 -29.47 -7.47 9.24
C LYS A 178 -30.47 -7.49 8.06
N PRO A 179 -31.58 -6.72 8.14
CA PRO A 179 -32.51 -6.63 7.02
C PRO A 179 -31.76 -6.15 5.78
N ASN A 180 -32.16 -6.66 4.60
CA ASN A 180 -31.73 -6.18 3.28
C ASN A 180 -32.16 -4.70 3.12
N SER A 181 -31.49 -3.80 3.81
CA SER A 181 -31.74 -2.37 3.74
C SER A 181 -31.14 -1.85 2.44
N ILE A 182 -32.05 -1.43 1.55
CA ILE A 182 -31.75 -0.69 0.33
C ILE A 182 -31.38 0.73 0.79
N GLY A 183 -30.15 0.91 1.27
CA GLY A 183 -29.61 2.19 1.71
C GLY A 183 -28.24 2.41 1.08
N ARG A 184 -28.03 3.60 0.48
CA ARG A 184 -26.76 4.02 -0.11
C ARG A 184 -25.65 4.05 0.96
N ALA A 185 -24.88 2.97 1.09
CA ALA A 185 -23.55 3.00 1.69
C ALA A 185 -22.53 2.84 0.55
N LYS A 186 -21.83 3.93 0.22
CA LYS A 186 -20.71 3.95 -0.72
C LYS A 186 -19.42 3.86 0.11
N THR A 187 -18.87 2.67 0.29
CA THR A 187 -17.45 2.49 0.68
C THR A 187 -17.10 1.00 0.71
N GLU A 188 -16.20 0.56 -0.18
CA GLU A 188 -15.41 -0.66 0.03
C GLU A 188 -14.50 -0.50 1.27
N HIS A 189 -14.84 -1.17 2.37
CA HIS A 189 -14.05 -1.11 3.59
C HIS A 189 -13.01 -2.26 3.64
N LYS A 190 -11.72 -1.91 3.43
CA LYS A 190 -10.54 -2.81 3.62
C LYS A 190 -10.06 -2.94 5.07
N PHE A 191 -10.75 -2.29 5.98
CA PHE A 191 -10.56 -2.33 7.42
C PHE A 191 -11.92 -2.61 8.04
N PRO A 192 -12.00 -3.13 9.28
CA PRO A 192 -13.28 -3.35 9.93
C PRO A 192 -14.13 -2.08 9.94
N SER A 193 -15.44 -2.21 9.77
CA SER A 193 -16.36 -1.06 9.67
C SER A 193 -16.32 -0.14 10.89
N TRP A 194 -15.94 -0.69 12.05
CA TRP A 194 -15.75 0.05 13.30
C TRP A 194 -14.44 0.87 13.34
N PHE A 195 -13.47 0.59 12.46
CA PHE A 195 -12.17 1.27 12.46
C PHE A 195 -12.26 2.60 11.72
N LYS A 196 -12.29 3.69 12.47
CA LYS A 196 -12.57 5.05 11.97
C LYS A 196 -11.54 5.49 10.93
N TYR A 197 -11.98 6.25 9.92
CA TYR A 197 -11.11 6.77 8.86
C TYR A 197 -9.93 7.61 9.38
N GLN A 198 -10.13 8.37 10.46
CA GLN A 198 -9.05 9.14 11.11
C GLN A 198 -7.96 8.23 11.69
N ASP A 199 -8.35 7.09 12.27
CA ASP A 199 -7.41 6.10 12.80
C ASP A 199 -6.72 5.33 11.66
N GLN A 200 -7.41 5.08 10.55
CA GLN A 200 -6.79 4.52 9.33
C GLN A 200 -5.67 5.41 8.79
N LYS A 201 -5.80 6.74 8.90
CA LYS A 201 -4.73 7.68 8.51
C LYS A 201 -3.47 7.48 9.36
N LEU A 202 -3.59 7.20 10.66
CA LEU A 202 -2.45 6.94 11.56
C LEU A 202 -1.60 5.76 11.09
N LEU A 203 -2.20 4.78 10.40
CA LEU A 203 -1.48 3.65 9.79
C LEU A 203 -0.76 4.02 8.48
N GLN A 204 -1.15 5.13 7.85
CA GLN A 204 -0.69 5.55 6.52
C GLN A 204 0.31 6.73 6.55
N VAL A 205 0.43 7.44 7.69
CA VAL A 205 1.39 8.55 7.85
C VAL A 205 2.84 8.06 7.71
N LYS A 206 3.64 8.70 6.84
CA LYS A 206 5.10 8.57 6.75
C LYS A 206 5.70 9.98 6.94
N GLY A 207 6.47 10.22 7.99
CA GLY A 207 7.02 11.53 8.34
C GLY A 207 6.95 11.84 9.85
N ASN A 208 7.13 13.12 10.22
CA ASN A 208 7.13 13.57 11.62
C ASN A 208 5.77 13.26 12.28
N ILE A 209 5.74 12.21 13.12
CA ILE A 209 4.56 11.84 13.89
C ILE A 209 4.42 12.87 15.01
N THR A 210 3.32 13.63 15.03
CA THR A 210 3.00 14.47 16.18
C THR A 210 2.67 13.55 17.36
N ALA A 211 3.69 13.27 18.17
CA ALA A 211 3.58 12.43 19.35
C ALA A 211 3.19 13.28 20.56
N ASP A 212 2.28 12.76 21.37
CA ASP A 212 1.97 13.33 22.69
C ASP A 212 3.10 13.02 23.69
N ALA A 213 3.80 11.89 23.50
CA ALA A 213 4.98 11.50 24.27
C ALA A 213 6.02 10.77 23.41
N ILE A 214 7.30 11.07 23.63
CA ILE A 214 8.44 10.41 22.97
C ILE A 214 9.23 9.61 24.00
N VAL A 215 9.43 8.32 23.74
CA VAL A 215 10.27 7.42 24.53
C VAL A 215 11.58 7.18 23.80
N ALA A 216 12.72 7.48 24.43
CA ALA A 216 14.04 7.28 23.86
C ALA A 216 15.05 6.82 24.93
N LYS A 217 15.63 5.63 24.72
CA LYS A 217 16.57 5.03 25.68
C LYS A 217 17.87 5.83 25.86
N ASP A 218 18.25 6.61 24.84
CA ASP A 218 19.43 7.48 24.84
C ASP A 218 19.22 8.83 25.55
N GLY A 219 18.02 9.07 26.10
CA GLY A 219 17.67 10.32 26.79
C GLY A 219 17.23 11.45 25.87
N THR A 220 17.12 11.23 24.56
CA THR A 220 16.71 12.27 23.57
C THR A 220 15.19 12.44 23.44
N GLY A 221 14.41 11.84 24.34
CA GLY A 221 12.94 11.85 24.36
C GLY A 221 12.40 12.43 25.67
N ASN A 222 11.09 12.46 25.82
CA ASN A 222 10.45 12.88 27.08
C ASN A 222 10.67 11.86 28.20
N TYR A 223 10.69 10.57 27.86
CA TYR A 223 10.86 9.45 28.79
C TYR A 223 11.94 8.49 28.29
N THR A 224 12.58 7.77 29.21
CA THR A 224 13.54 6.69 28.88
C THR A 224 12.91 5.30 28.94
N LYS A 225 11.78 5.17 29.64
CA LYS A 225 10.99 3.95 29.80
C LYS A 225 9.61 4.10 29.16
N ILE A 226 9.04 2.98 28.71
CA ILE A 226 7.73 2.96 28.06
C ILE A 226 6.60 3.12 29.07
N GLU A 227 6.72 2.47 30.23
CA GLU A 227 5.74 2.56 31.32
C GLU A 227 5.50 4.01 31.78
N ASP A 228 6.55 4.82 31.88
CA ASP A 228 6.43 6.21 32.30
C ASP A 228 5.58 7.04 31.32
N ALA A 229 5.69 6.77 30.01
CA ALA A 229 4.87 7.43 28.99
C ALA A 229 3.40 6.96 29.02
N ILE A 230 3.15 5.69 29.36
CA ILE A 230 1.80 5.15 29.52
C ILE A 230 1.14 5.71 30.78
N ALA A 231 1.89 5.84 31.88
CA ALA A 231 1.40 6.44 33.12
C ALA A 231 0.92 7.89 32.89
N ALA A 232 1.63 8.64 32.03
CA ALA A 232 1.29 10.01 31.66
C ALA A 232 0.08 10.13 30.71
N ALA A 233 -0.32 9.05 30.03
CA ALA A 233 -1.49 9.08 29.16
C ALA A 233 -2.79 9.28 29.97
N PRO A 234 -3.75 10.10 29.52
CA PRO A 234 -4.99 10.33 30.26
C PRO A 234 -5.91 9.11 30.29
N ASP A 235 -6.58 8.92 31.41
CA ASP A 235 -7.58 7.85 31.58
C ASP A 235 -8.86 8.16 30.79
N ASN A 236 -9.48 7.11 30.25
CA ASN A 236 -10.76 7.11 29.54
C ASN A 236 -10.84 8.16 28.41
N SER A 237 -9.69 8.51 27.83
CA SER A 237 -9.61 9.53 26.80
C SER A 237 -10.40 9.13 25.55
N LEU A 238 -11.27 10.03 25.08
CA LEU A 238 -11.95 9.89 23.80
C LEU A 238 -11.05 10.30 22.61
N ARG A 239 -9.94 11.00 22.89
CA ARG A 239 -8.90 11.34 21.91
C ARG A 239 -7.81 10.28 21.91
N ARG A 240 -7.23 10.01 20.74
CA ARG A 240 -5.99 9.25 20.58
C ARG A 240 -4.83 9.91 21.32
N PHE A 241 -4.11 9.14 22.14
CA PHE A 241 -2.87 9.56 22.79
C PHE A 241 -1.70 8.80 22.14
N VAL A 242 -0.82 9.52 21.44
CA VAL A 242 0.23 8.94 20.59
C VAL A 242 1.57 8.92 21.32
N ILE A 243 2.07 7.72 21.59
CA ILE A 243 3.39 7.45 22.15
C ILE A 243 4.31 7.00 21.01
N TYR A 244 5.35 7.77 20.75
CA TYR A 244 6.39 7.43 19.78
C TYR A 244 7.60 6.82 20.49
N VAL A 245 7.95 5.59 20.13
CA VAL A 245 9.04 4.83 20.76
C VAL A 245 10.19 4.73 19.77
N LYS A 246 11.28 5.46 20.04
CA LYS A 246 12.47 5.44 19.18
C LYS A 246 13.08 4.03 19.13
N ARG A 247 13.96 3.81 18.16
CA ARG A 247 14.74 2.57 18.06
C ARG A 247 15.46 2.23 19.37
N GLY A 248 15.55 0.94 19.65
CA GLY A 248 16.21 0.43 20.84
C GLY A 248 15.60 -0.87 21.30
N VAL A 249 16.31 -1.54 22.21
CA VAL A 249 15.84 -2.73 22.91
C VAL A 249 15.45 -2.31 24.33
N TYR A 250 14.15 -2.38 24.61
CA TYR A 250 13.49 -2.00 25.85
C TYR A 250 13.18 -3.28 26.63
N LYS A 251 13.94 -3.52 27.71
CA LYS A 251 13.77 -4.68 28.59
C LYS A 251 12.77 -4.33 29.68
N GLU A 252 11.49 -4.41 29.36
CA GLU A 252 10.38 -3.95 30.20
C GLU A 252 9.19 -4.91 30.09
N TYR A 253 8.44 -5.04 31.18
CA TYR A 253 7.14 -5.69 31.20
C TYR A 253 6.08 -4.60 31.23
N VAL A 254 5.35 -4.44 30.13
CA VAL A 254 4.48 -3.28 29.91
C VAL A 254 3.02 -3.68 29.97
N GLU A 255 2.20 -2.91 30.69
CA GLU A 255 0.76 -3.15 30.83
C GLU A 255 -0.09 -1.88 30.61
N ILE A 256 -0.89 -1.88 29.55
CA ILE A 256 -1.90 -0.85 29.29
C ILE A 256 -3.24 -1.29 29.90
N LYS A 257 -3.53 -0.76 31.08
CA LYS A 257 -4.72 -1.09 31.87
C LYS A 257 -6.04 -0.68 31.20
N LYS A 258 -7.15 -1.28 31.65
CA LYS A 258 -8.51 -1.11 31.10
C LYS A 258 -9.04 0.33 31.05
N ASN A 259 -8.54 1.22 31.90
CA ASN A 259 -8.86 2.66 31.89
C ASN A 259 -8.04 3.49 30.89
N LYS A 260 -6.95 2.97 30.30
CA LYS A 260 -6.10 3.70 29.35
C LYS A 260 -6.63 3.56 27.91
N TRP A 261 -7.69 4.29 27.59
CA TRP A 261 -8.36 4.18 26.29
C TRP A 261 -7.61 4.89 25.16
N ASN A 262 -7.75 4.35 23.95
CA ASN A 262 -7.31 4.99 22.70
C ASN A 262 -5.81 5.32 22.61
N VAL A 263 -4.96 4.62 23.37
CA VAL A 263 -3.50 4.74 23.27
C VAL A 263 -3.02 4.20 21.91
N VAL A 264 -2.09 4.94 21.30
CA VAL A 264 -1.42 4.58 20.04
C VAL A 264 0.08 4.51 20.29
N MET A 265 0.71 3.39 19.96
CA MET A 265 2.16 3.21 20.04
C MET A 265 2.76 3.04 18.66
N ILE A 266 3.76 3.86 18.33
CA ILE A 266 4.44 3.81 17.04
C ILE A 266 5.95 3.70 17.25
N GLY A 267 6.58 2.67 16.68
CA GLY A 267 8.03 2.49 16.70
C GLY A 267 8.75 3.07 15.48
N ASP A 268 10.08 3.09 15.52
CA ASP A 268 10.94 3.46 14.38
C ASP A 268 10.93 2.42 13.24
N GLY A 269 10.38 1.23 13.52
CA GLY A 269 10.38 0.07 12.63
C GLY A 269 10.39 -1.21 13.43
N MET A 270 9.63 -2.21 12.99
CA MET A 270 9.54 -3.49 13.71
C MET A 270 10.92 -4.14 13.90
N ASP A 271 11.87 -3.94 12.99
CA ASP A 271 13.20 -4.55 13.06
C ASP A 271 14.17 -3.79 14.01
N VAL A 272 13.81 -2.60 14.51
CA VAL A 272 14.71 -1.73 15.29
C VAL A 272 14.15 -1.23 16.63
N THR A 273 12.84 -1.21 16.83
CA THR A 273 12.19 -0.93 18.12
C THR A 273 11.65 -2.23 18.70
N VAL A 274 12.25 -2.71 19.78
CA VAL A 274 11.97 -4.03 20.38
C VAL A 274 11.66 -3.89 21.86
N ILE A 275 10.47 -4.36 22.28
CA ILE A 275 10.11 -4.56 23.68
C ILE A 275 10.29 -6.04 24.00
N THR A 276 11.14 -6.36 24.98
CA THR A 276 11.57 -7.74 25.23
C THR A 276 11.52 -8.12 26.71
N GLY A 277 11.06 -9.34 26.98
CA GLY A 277 10.93 -9.95 28.30
C GLY A 277 11.19 -11.45 28.25
N ASN A 278 11.02 -12.13 29.39
CA ASN A 278 11.30 -13.56 29.53
C ASN A 278 10.51 -14.28 30.63
N ARG A 279 9.37 -13.73 31.09
CA ARG A 279 8.50 -14.42 32.05
C ARG A 279 7.90 -15.67 31.41
N SER A 280 7.73 -16.72 32.21
CA SER A 280 7.25 -18.02 31.73
C SER A 280 6.54 -18.80 32.84
N VAL A 281 5.75 -19.81 32.46
CA VAL A 281 5.08 -20.69 33.42
C VAL A 281 6.06 -21.49 34.27
N ILE A 282 7.17 -21.96 33.70
CA ILE A 282 8.23 -22.64 34.44
C ILE A 282 8.80 -21.75 35.56
N ASP A 283 8.83 -20.44 35.35
CA ASP A 283 9.29 -19.47 36.36
C ASP A 283 8.16 -19.03 37.32
N ASN A 284 7.13 -19.88 37.50
CA ASN A 284 5.99 -19.72 38.40
C ASN A 284 5.03 -18.55 38.08
N TYR A 285 5.14 -17.95 36.89
CA TYR A 285 4.11 -17.04 36.37
C TYR A 285 2.93 -17.81 35.79
N THR A 286 1.76 -17.21 35.73
CA THR A 286 0.65 -17.71 34.91
C THR A 286 0.91 -17.41 33.45
N THR A 287 0.29 -18.18 32.54
CA THR A 287 0.31 -17.85 31.12
C THR A 287 -0.16 -16.42 30.91
N PHE A 288 -1.22 -16.00 31.61
CA PHE A 288 -1.77 -14.65 31.59
C PHE A 288 -0.77 -13.56 32.01
N ARG A 289 -0.04 -13.73 33.14
CA ARG A 289 1.00 -12.77 33.61
C ARG A 289 2.36 -12.94 32.96
N SER A 290 2.56 -13.96 32.12
CA SER A 290 3.83 -14.16 31.42
C SER A 290 4.06 -13.15 30.29
N ALA A 291 3.02 -12.43 29.89
CA ALA A 291 3.06 -11.44 28.82
C ALA A 291 4.17 -10.40 29.02
N THR A 292 5.01 -10.23 28.01
CA THR A 292 5.98 -9.12 27.95
C THR A 292 5.25 -7.79 27.74
N PHE A 293 4.24 -7.79 26.88
CA PHE A 293 3.36 -6.65 26.66
C PHE A 293 1.89 -7.09 26.78
N ALA A 294 1.12 -6.41 27.63
CA ALA A 294 -0.31 -6.66 27.83
C ALA A 294 -1.12 -5.39 27.59
N VAL A 295 -2.29 -5.53 26.93
CA VAL A 295 -3.19 -4.39 26.68
C VAL A 295 -4.66 -4.76 26.84
N SER A 296 -5.33 -4.08 27.77
CA SER A 296 -6.76 -4.21 28.06
C SER A 296 -7.53 -2.92 27.77
N GLY A 297 -6.85 -1.77 27.70
CA GLY A 297 -7.47 -0.49 27.36
C GLY A 297 -8.03 -0.49 25.94
N ARG A 298 -9.32 -0.19 25.78
CA ARG A 298 -10.03 -0.30 24.48
C ARG A 298 -9.46 0.60 23.39
N GLY A 299 -9.60 0.15 22.16
CA GLY A 299 -9.24 0.87 20.93
C GLY A 299 -7.74 0.91 20.66
N PHE A 300 -6.90 0.14 21.36
CA PHE A 300 -5.44 0.26 21.25
C PHE A 300 -4.92 0.11 19.82
N ILE A 301 -3.87 0.87 19.46
CA ILE A 301 -3.18 0.73 18.17
C ILE A 301 -1.67 0.57 18.39
N ALA A 302 -1.07 -0.44 17.79
CA ALA A 302 0.39 -0.57 17.68
C ALA A 302 0.86 -0.58 16.23
N ARG A 303 1.98 0.07 15.96
CA ARG A 303 2.59 0.13 14.62
C ARG A 303 4.11 0.12 14.67
N ASP A 304 4.74 -0.56 13.71
CA ASP A 304 6.19 -0.51 13.47
C ASP A 304 7.05 -0.87 14.71
N ILE A 305 6.64 -1.88 15.47
CA ILE A 305 7.28 -2.28 16.73
C ILE A 305 7.32 -3.81 16.90
N THR A 306 8.34 -4.33 17.59
CA THR A 306 8.43 -5.74 17.99
C THR A 306 8.05 -5.95 19.45
N PHE A 307 7.25 -6.96 19.72
CA PHE A 307 7.03 -7.55 21.05
C PHE A 307 7.67 -8.94 21.10
N GLU A 308 8.51 -9.19 22.09
CA GLU A 308 9.33 -10.40 22.15
C GLU A 308 9.37 -11.02 23.55
N ASN A 309 9.18 -12.34 23.63
CA ASN A 309 9.51 -13.13 24.80
C ASN A 309 10.66 -14.11 24.49
N THR A 310 11.73 -13.99 25.26
CA THR A 310 12.99 -14.71 25.06
C THR A 310 13.19 -15.92 25.97
N ALA A 311 12.15 -16.36 26.69
CA ALA A 311 12.24 -17.47 27.65
C ALA A 311 12.75 -18.79 27.01
N GLY A 312 12.36 -19.07 25.77
CA GLY A 312 12.77 -20.28 25.04
C GLY A 312 11.76 -21.44 25.16
N PRO A 313 11.87 -22.47 24.31
CA PRO A 313 10.88 -23.54 24.23
C PRO A 313 10.90 -24.48 25.45
N GLN A 314 12.02 -24.53 26.19
CA GLN A 314 12.15 -25.28 27.46
C GLN A 314 11.40 -24.65 28.63
N LYS A 315 10.91 -23.41 28.48
CA LYS A 315 10.19 -22.67 29.51
C LYS A 315 8.67 -22.79 29.37
N HIS A 316 8.19 -23.59 28.42
CA HIS A 316 6.79 -23.78 28.09
C HIS A 316 6.09 -22.44 27.79
N GLN A 317 4.87 -22.23 28.30
CA GLN A 317 4.06 -21.05 27.99
C GLN A 317 4.79 -19.75 28.40
N ALA A 318 5.01 -18.87 27.41
CA ALA A 318 5.72 -17.61 27.61
C ALA A 318 5.25 -16.56 26.59
N VAL A 319 4.32 -15.70 27.02
CA VAL A 319 3.61 -14.78 26.13
C VAL A 319 4.47 -13.56 25.78
N ALA A 320 4.53 -13.23 24.49
CA ALA A 320 5.15 -11.98 24.02
C ALA A 320 4.14 -10.83 24.05
N LEU A 321 2.95 -11.06 23.50
CA LEU A 321 1.87 -10.07 23.43
C LEU A 321 0.54 -10.69 23.89
N ARG A 322 -0.12 -10.06 24.86
CA ARG A 322 -1.50 -10.34 25.27
C ARG A 322 -2.40 -9.16 24.94
N SER A 323 -3.55 -9.42 24.32
CA SER A 323 -4.56 -8.40 24.07
C SER A 323 -5.94 -8.85 24.53
N ASP A 324 -6.57 -8.03 25.37
CA ASP A 324 -7.98 -8.09 25.79
C ASP A 324 -8.70 -6.77 25.38
N SER A 325 -8.04 -5.98 24.55
CA SER A 325 -8.49 -4.67 24.10
C SER A 325 -9.49 -4.82 22.97
N ASP A 326 -10.73 -4.42 23.23
CA ASP A 326 -11.76 -4.36 22.21
C ASP A 326 -11.44 -3.28 21.18
N LEU A 327 -11.65 -3.60 19.90
CA LEU A 327 -11.35 -2.74 18.75
C LEU A 327 -9.86 -2.40 18.61
N SER A 328 -8.99 -3.34 18.98
CA SER A 328 -7.53 -3.16 18.89
C SER A 328 -6.97 -3.47 17.50
N VAL A 329 -5.89 -2.76 17.12
CA VAL A 329 -5.23 -2.88 15.82
C VAL A 329 -3.71 -2.99 15.95
N PHE A 330 -3.13 -3.96 15.27
CA PHE A 330 -1.69 -4.17 15.17
C PHE A 330 -1.29 -4.12 13.70
N TYR A 331 -0.45 -3.15 13.32
CA TYR A 331 -0.07 -2.92 11.92
C TYR A 331 1.45 -2.89 11.74
N ARG A 332 1.99 -3.80 10.93
CA ARG A 332 3.45 -3.93 10.76
C ARG A 332 4.17 -4.10 12.11
N CYS A 333 3.67 -5.01 12.93
CA CYS A 333 4.34 -5.44 14.16
C CYS A 333 5.04 -6.79 13.93
N ALA A 334 6.11 -7.06 14.68
CA ALA A 334 6.60 -8.42 14.83
C ALA A 334 6.31 -8.93 16.25
N ILE A 335 5.86 -10.17 16.37
CA ILE A 335 5.49 -10.79 17.65
C ILE A 335 6.26 -12.10 17.73
N LYS A 336 7.22 -12.17 18.65
CA LYS A 336 8.26 -13.20 18.66
C LYS A 336 8.27 -13.97 19.97
N GLY A 337 8.21 -15.29 19.89
CA GLY A 337 8.32 -16.18 21.05
C GLY A 337 8.51 -17.62 20.61
N TYR A 338 8.12 -18.55 21.49
CA TYR A 338 8.06 -19.99 21.22
C TYR A 338 6.63 -20.48 21.48
N GLN A 339 6.38 -21.11 22.61
CA GLN A 339 5.05 -21.55 23.01
C GLN A 339 4.22 -20.35 23.51
N ASP A 340 2.95 -20.28 23.11
CA ASP A 340 1.98 -19.27 23.55
C ASP A 340 2.41 -17.82 23.22
N THR A 341 3.00 -17.59 22.05
CA THR A 341 3.59 -16.29 21.69
C THR A 341 2.59 -15.12 21.68
N LEU A 342 1.45 -15.29 21.00
CA LEU A 342 0.40 -14.28 20.86
C LEU A 342 -0.87 -14.77 21.54
N TYR A 343 -1.22 -14.12 22.65
CA TYR A 343 -2.45 -14.36 23.38
C TYR A 343 -3.52 -13.35 22.95
N THR A 344 -4.32 -13.70 21.94
CA THR A 344 -5.53 -12.97 21.55
C THR A 344 -6.67 -13.34 22.51
N HIS A 345 -6.60 -12.84 23.74
CA HIS A 345 -7.37 -13.31 24.89
C HIS A 345 -8.88 -13.22 24.68
N THR A 346 -9.42 -12.01 24.49
CA THR A 346 -10.85 -11.74 24.32
C THR A 346 -11.11 -10.56 23.39
N MET A 347 -12.39 -10.24 23.12
CA MET A 347 -12.83 -9.06 22.36
C MET A 347 -12.46 -9.07 20.86
N ARG A 348 -12.62 -7.93 20.18
CA ARG A 348 -12.40 -7.80 18.72
C ARG A 348 -11.03 -7.22 18.41
N GLN A 349 -10.27 -7.92 17.56
CA GLN A 349 -8.86 -7.60 17.30
C GLN A 349 -8.53 -7.71 15.80
N PHE A 350 -7.65 -6.83 15.31
CA PHE A 350 -7.24 -6.83 13.91
C PHE A 350 -5.71 -6.74 13.75
N TYR A 351 -5.12 -7.74 13.08
CA TYR A 351 -3.70 -7.84 12.81
C TYR A 351 -3.45 -7.72 11.30
N ARG A 352 -2.60 -6.79 10.87
CA ARG A 352 -2.33 -6.58 9.45
C ARG A 352 -0.84 -6.37 9.15
N GLU A 353 -0.35 -7.06 8.13
CA GLU A 353 1.06 -6.97 7.70
C GLU A 353 2.07 -7.26 8.83
N CYS A 354 1.67 -8.09 9.79
CA CYS A 354 2.50 -8.49 10.93
C CYS A 354 3.36 -9.72 10.60
N ARG A 355 4.46 -9.91 11.35
CA ARG A 355 5.25 -11.15 11.38
C ARG A 355 5.07 -11.83 12.73
N ILE A 356 4.53 -13.04 12.77
CA ILE A 356 4.22 -13.76 14.02
C ILE A 356 5.01 -15.06 14.04
N PHE A 357 5.80 -15.27 15.08
CA PHE A 357 6.73 -16.39 15.20
C PHE A 357 6.41 -17.26 16.41
N GLY A 358 6.53 -18.58 16.30
CA GLY A 358 6.42 -19.45 17.49
C GLY A 358 6.39 -20.94 17.18
N THR A 359 6.10 -21.75 18.20
CA THR A 359 6.13 -23.23 18.12
C THR A 359 4.77 -23.84 18.43
N VAL A 360 4.45 -24.02 19.71
CA VAL A 360 3.21 -24.63 20.21
C VAL A 360 2.20 -23.54 20.52
N ASP A 361 1.00 -23.68 19.98
CA ASP A 361 -0.18 -22.82 20.24
C ASP A 361 0.15 -21.32 20.15
N PHE A 362 1.01 -20.94 19.21
CA PHE A 362 1.64 -19.63 19.28
C PHE A 362 0.70 -18.47 18.89
N ILE A 363 -0.51 -18.77 18.42
CA ILE A 363 -1.66 -17.87 18.35
C ILE A 363 -2.84 -18.54 19.06
N PHE A 364 -3.24 -18.03 20.23
CA PHE A 364 -4.26 -18.69 21.06
C PHE A 364 -5.12 -17.69 21.83
N GLY A 365 -6.25 -18.18 22.34
CA GLY A 365 -7.25 -17.38 23.06
C GLY A 365 -8.64 -17.49 22.47
N ASP A 366 -9.54 -16.61 22.89
CA ASP A 366 -10.96 -16.62 22.53
C ASP A 366 -11.44 -15.26 21.99
N ALA A 367 -10.55 -14.50 21.35
CA ALA A 367 -10.93 -13.28 20.67
C ALA A 367 -11.70 -13.54 19.35
N THR A 368 -12.45 -12.54 18.90
CA THR A 368 -12.79 -12.39 17.49
C THR A 368 -11.60 -11.70 16.80
N ALA A 369 -10.65 -12.48 16.30
CA ALA A 369 -9.41 -11.95 15.74
C ALA A 369 -9.28 -12.23 14.24
N VAL A 370 -8.99 -11.17 13.47
CA VAL A 370 -8.71 -11.27 12.04
C VAL A 370 -7.25 -10.94 11.75
N PHE A 371 -6.59 -11.84 11.03
CA PHE A 371 -5.22 -11.71 10.55
C PHE A 371 -5.22 -11.54 9.05
N GLN A 372 -4.71 -10.40 8.55
CA GLN A 372 -4.74 -10.07 7.13
C GLN A 372 -3.36 -9.73 6.59
N ASN A 373 -2.95 -10.43 5.52
CA ASN A 373 -1.67 -10.20 4.87
C ASN A 373 -0.46 -10.35 5.83
N CYS A 374 -0.57 -11.24 6.81
CA CYS A 374 0.48 -11.51 7.80
C CYS A 374 1.42 -12.63 7.35
N GLN A 375 2.66 -12.61 7.84
CA GLN A 375 3.59 -13.74 7.80
C GLN A 375 3.48 -14.54 9.09
N ILE A 376 3.17 -15.82 8.97
CA ILE A 376 3.00 -16.75 10.09
C ILE A 376 4.14 -17.76 10.00
N LEU A 377 5.06 -17.71 10.97
CA LEU A 377 6.40 -18.28 10.89
C LEU A 377 6.64 -19.29 12.02
N ALA A 378 6.45 -20.57 11.72
CA ALA A 378 6.70 -21.64 12.69
C ALA A 378 8.20 -21.83 12.93
N LYS A 379 8.62 -21.95 14.19
CA LYS A 379 10.02 -22.10 14.61
C LYS A 379 10.37 -23.54 14.96
N THR A 380 11.66 -23.83 15.08
CA THR A 380 12.11 -25.13 15.61
C THR A 380 11.79 -25.24 17.09
N GLY A 381 10.96 -26.22 17.44
CA GLY A 381 10.63 -26.59 18.81
C GLY A 381 11.63 -27.55 19.45
N LEU A 382 11.26 -28.10 20.61
CA LEU A 382 12.02 -29.18 21.24
C LEU A 382 11.96 -30.48 20.41
N PRO A 383 12.90 -31.43 20.58
CA PRO A 383 12.82 -32.73 19.94
C PRO A 383 11.46 -33.40 20.18
N ASN A 384 10.84 -33.93 19.12
CA ASN A 384 9.51 -34.55 19.10
C ASN A 384 8.34 -33.62 19.45
N GLN A 385 8.58 -32.31 19.67
CA GLN A 385 7.51 -31.34 19.84
C GLN A 385 6.81 -31.11 18.49
N LYS A 386 5.47 -31.09 18.53
CA LYS A 386 4.64 -30.75 17.38
C LYS A 386 4.26 -29.27 17.48
N ASN A 387 4.48 -28.52 16.41
CA ASN A 387 4.05 -27.14 16.31
C ASN A 387 2.56 -27.09 15.97
N THR A 388 1.87 -26.16 16.61
CA THR A 388 0.45 -25.86 16.37
C THR A 388 0.34 -24.35 16.23
N ILE A 389 -0.11 -23.89 15.07
CA ILE A 389 -0.18 -22.46 14.80
C ILE A 389 -1.29 -21.81 15.64
N THR A 390 -2.47 -22.43 15.66
CA THR A 390 -3.61 -21.91 16.43
C THR A 390 -4.12 -22.85 17.51
N ALA A 391 -4.56 -22.28 18.64
CA ALA A 391 -5.35 -22.97 19.66
C ALA A 391 -6.53 -22.08 20.09
N HIS A 392 -7.63 -22.12 19.33
CA HIS A 392 -8.80 -21.28 19.59
C HIS A 392 -9.67 -21.82 20.73
N GLY A 393 -10.06 -20.94 21.64
CA GLY A 393 -10.63 -21.24 22.96
C GLY A 393 -12.14 -21.13 23.13
N ARG A 394 -12.93 -21.04 22.05
CA ARG A 394 -14.40 -20.95 22.18
C ARG A 394 -15.04 -22.13 22.90
N LYS A 395 -15.83 -21.85 23.95
CA LYS A 395 -16.40 -22.87 24.84
C LYS A 395 -17.92 -22.96 24.76
N ASP A 396 -18.59 -21.90 24.32
CA ASP A 396 -20.03 -21.84 24.17
C ASP A 396 -20.39 -21.50 22.70
N PRO A 397 -21.36 -22.20 22.09
CA PRO A 397 -21.69 -21.99 20.68
C PRO A 397 -22.29 -20.60 20.42
N ASN A 398 -22.84 -19.95 21.45
CA ASN A 398 -23.45 -18.62 21.37
C ASN A 398 -22.41 -17.49 21.31
N GLU A 399 -21.14 -17.79 21.61
CA GLU A 399 -20.04 -16.83 21.52
C GLU A 399 -19.74 -16.47 20.06
N PRO A 400 -19.52 -15.16 19.78
CA PRO A 400 -19.20 -14.69 18.43
C PRO A 400 -17.73 -14.92 18.03
N THR A 401 -16.93 -15.53 18.89
CA THR A 401 -15.46 -15.59 18.83
C THR A 401 -14.92 -16.55 17.77
N GLY A 402 -13.71 -16.30 17.29
CA GLY A 402 -13.14 -17.07 16.18
C GLY A 402 -11.90 -16.41 15.59
N PHE A 403 -11.00 -17.23 15.05
CA PHE A 403 -9.89 -16.73 14.23
C PHE A 403 -10.19 -16.79 12.74
N SER A 404 -9.87 -15.72 12.02
CA SER A 404 -9.94 -15.65 10.57
C SER A 404 -8.62 -15.18 9.98
N PHE A 405 -7.98 -16.01 9.16
CA PHE A 405 -6.76 -15.69 8.45
C PHE A 405 -7.07 -15.44 6.97
N GLN A 406 -6.64 -14.30 6.45
CA GLN A 406 -6.94 -13.85 5.09
C GLN A 406 -5.68 -13.38 4.39
N PHE A 407 -5.37 -13.98 3.23
CA PHE A 407 -4.20 -13.61 2.43
C PHE A 407 -2.86 -13.71 3.18
N CYS A 408 -2.78 -14.60 4.17
CA CYS A 408 -1.59 -14.79 4.97
C CYS A 408 -0.60 -15.74 4.26
N ASN A 409 0.65 -15.71 4.71
CA ASN A 409 1.69 -16.65 4.31
C ASN A 409 2.09 -17.52 5.50
N PHE A 410 1.75 -18.80 5.45
CA PHE A 410 2.09 -19.80 6.45
C PHE A 410 3.33 -20.57 6.02
N THR A 411 4.43 -20.42 6.76
CA THR A 411 5.70 -21.12 6.48
C THR A 411 6.54 -21.32 7.75
N GLY A 412 7.68 -21.98 7.63
CA GLY A 412 8.69 -22.07 8.68
C GLY A 412 9.61 -20.84 8.70
N ASP A 413 10.03 -20.45 9.89
CA ASP A 413 11.19 -19.56 10.08
C ASP A 413 12.47 -20.28 9.64
N SER A 414 13.54 -19.51 9.45
CA SER A 414 14.83 -19.97 8.95
C SER A 414 15.43 -21.14 9.73
N ASP A 415 15.10 -21.26 11.03
CA ASP A 415 15.55 -22.36 11.88
C ASP A 415 14.79 -23.68 11.64
N LEU A 416 13.51 -23.63 11.23
CA LEU A 416 12.63 -24.78 11.00
C LEU A 416 12.78 -25.36 9.59
N LEU A 417 12.99 -24.52 8.58
CA LEU A 417 13.00 -24.96 7.18
C LEU A 417 13.92 -26.18 6.89
N PRO A 418 15.11 -26.30 7.50
CA PRO A 418 15.95 -27.50 7.37
C PRO A 418 15.36 -28.77 7.99
N PHE A 419 14.48 -28.63 8.98
CA PHE A 419 13.90 -29.71 9.81
C PHE A 419 12.40 -29.93 9.55
N LYS A 420 11.84 -29.37 8.48
CA LYS A 420 10.41 -29.45 8.15
C LYS A 420 9.83 -30.88 8.08
N ASN A 421 10.68 -31.88 7.82
CA ASN A 421 10.28 -33.29 7.78
C ASN A 421 10.26 -33.94 9.17
N SER A 422 11.07 -33.45 10.11
CA SER A 422 11.20 -33.98 11.47
C SER A 422 10.40 -33.21 12.52
N THR A 423 10.09 -31.93 12.26
CA THR A 423 9.28 -31.10 13.14
C THR A 423 7.89 -30.90 12.53
N GLU A 424 6.92 -31.66 13.03
CA GLU A 424 5.55 -31.59 12.52
C GLU A 424 4.91 -30.24 12.84
N THR A 425 4.31 -29.58 11.84
CA THR A 425 3.57 -28.33 12.03
C THR A 425 2.14 -28.45 11.52
N TYR A 426 1.19 -28.05 12.35
CA TYR A 426 -0.25 -28.09 12.09
C TYR A 426 -0.85 -26.69 12.13
N LEU A 427 -1.92 -26.47 11.38
CA LEU A 427 -2.70 -25.23 11.35
C LEU A 427 -3.28 -24.91 12.73
N GLY A 428 -3.67 -25.92 13.48
CA GLY A 428 -4.11 -25.74 14.87
C GLY A 428 -4.66 -26.99 15.53
N ARG A 429 -5.15 -26.80 16.77
CA ARG A 429 -5.83 -27.82 17.58
C ARG A 429 -6.94 -27.21 18.47
N PRO A 430 -8.01 -27.97 18.77
CA PRO A 430 -9.20 -27.43 19.43
C PRO A 430 -9.04 -27.37 20.95
N TRP A 431 -8.52 -26.25 21.47
CA TRP A 431 -8.33 -26.06 22.91
C TRP A 431 -9.62 -26.20 23.71
N LYS A 432 -10.75 -25.72 23.18
CA LYS A 432 -12.08 -25.81 23.81
C LYS A 432 -13.14 -26.34 22.84
N LEU A 433 -14.29 -26.72 23.39
CA LEU A 433 -15.30 -27.56 22.74
C LEU A 433 -15.81 -27.03 21.40
N TYR A 434 -15.96 -25.72 21.24
CA TYR A 434 -16.49 -25.10 20.02
C TYR A 434 -15.42 -24.30 19.25
N SER A 435 -14.16 -24.71 19.38
CA SER A 435 -12.99 -24.09 18.73
C SER A 435 -13.29 -23.72 17.27
N ARG A 436 -12.98 -22.49 16.89
CA ARG A 436 -13.35 -21.94 15.58
C ARG A 436 -12.18 -21.22 14.93
N THR A 437 -11.75 -21.72 13.78
CA THR A 437 -10.64 -21.14 13.03
C THR A 437 -10.86 -21.33 11.54
N VAL A 438 -10.70 -20.25 10.78
CA VAL A 438 -10.93 -20.26 9.34
C VAL A 438 -9.71 -19.66 8.63
N ILE A 439 -9.23 -20.34 7.59
CA ILE A 439 -8.09 -19.91 6.78
C ILE A 439 -8.52 -19.76 5.33
N LEU A 440 -8.45 -18.52 4.84
CA LEU A 440 -9.00 -18.07 3.58
C LEU A 440 -7.88 -17.51 2.69
N GLN A 441 -7.84 -17.97 1.44
CA GLN A 441 -7.05 -17.40 0.35
C GLN A 441 -5.56 -17.16 0.71
N SER A 442 -5.00 -18.06 1.50
CA SER A 442 -3.67 -17.93 2.08
C SER A 442 -2.69 -18.91 1.41
N TYR A 443 -1.41 -18.53 1.39
CA TYR A 443 -0.33 -19.41 0.96
C TYR A 443 0.08 -20.34 2.12
N MET A 444 0.26 -21.63 1.84
CA MET A 444 0.74 -22.63 2.78
C MET A 444 1.96 -23.36 2.18
N SER A 445 3.12 -23.23 2.81
CA SER A 445 4.31 -24.00 2.42
C SER A 445 4.20 -25.47 2.85
N ASP A 446 5.19 -26.27 2.45
CA ASP A 446 5.26 -27.71 2.72
C ASP A 446 5.63 -28.05 4.18
N VAL A 447 5.82 -27.02 5.02
CA VAL A 447 5.93 -27.15 6.47
C VAL A 447 4.61 -27.62 7.10
N ILE A 448 3.47 -27.25 6.50
CA ILE A 448 2.15 -27.67 7.00
C ILE A 448 1.91 -29.13 6.64
N ARG A 449 1.65 -29.97 7.65
CA ARG A 449 1.38 -31.40 7.43
C ARG A 449 0.10 -31.58 6.60
N PRO A 450 0.04 -32.59 5.70
CA PRO A 450 -1.14 -32.81 4.86
C PRO A 450 -2.46 -32.97 5.64
N ARG A 451 -2.37 -33.53 6.85
CA ARG A 451 -3.48 -33.68 7.78
C ARG A 451 -4.10 -32.33 8.20
N GLY A 452 -3.33 -31.25 8.16
CA GLY A 452 -3.76 -29.89 8.45
C GLY A 452 -3.91 -29.60 9.93
N TRP A 453 -4.74 -30.38 10.63
CA TRP A 453 -5.17 -30.13 12.01
C TRP A 453 -4.79 -31.28 12.94
N LEU A 454 -4.59 -30.96 14.22
CA LEU A 454 -4.16 -31.91 15.26
C LEU A 454 -5.21 -32.01 16.37
N GLU A 455 -5.51 -33.22 16.84
CA GLU A 455 -6.40 -33.44 17.97
C GLU A 455 -5.88 -32.72 19.22
N TRP A 456 -6.80 -32.23 20.06
CA TRP A 456 -6.43 -31.80 21.41
C TRP A 456 -6.22 -33.02 22.32
N ASN A 457 -7.26 -33.86 22.43
CA ASN A 457 -7.22 -35.13 23.14
C ASN A 457 -8.25 -36.09 22.55
N GLU A 458 -7.79 -37.22 21.99
CA GLU A 458 -8.64 -38.25 21.38
C GLU A 458 -9.74 -37.66 20.49
N THR A 459 -11.01 -37.84 20.87
CA THR A 459 -12.19 -37.38 20.10
C THR A 459 -12.77 -36.06 20.58
N PHE A 460 -12.13 -35.38 21.54
CA PHE A 460 -12.62 -34.13 22.11
C PHE A 460 -12.82 -33.06 21.02
N ALA A 461 -14.00 -32.43 21.03
CA ALA A 461 -14.41 -31.32 20.17
C ALA A 461 -14.50 -31.63 18.67
N LEU A 462 -14.15 -32.82 18.19
CA LEU A 462 -14.02 -33.09 16.75
C LEU A 462 -15.34 -32.98 15.98
N ASP A 463 -16.46 -33.15 16.67
CA ASP A 463 -17.83 -33.03 16.18
C ASP A 463 -18.43 -31.63 16.34
N THR A 464 -17.95 -30.83 17.29
CA THR A 464 -18.50 -29.51 17.65
C THR A 464 -17.64 -28.33 17.21
N LEU A 465 -16.35 -28.54 16.94
CA LEU A 465 -15.44 -27.52 16.41
C LEU A 465 -15.87 -27.05 15.01
N TYR A 466 -15.35 -25.91 14.58
CA TYR A 466 -15.59 -25.37 13.24
C TYR A 466 -14.28 -24.90 12.60
N TYR A 467 -13.64 -25.79 11.84
CA TYR A 467 -12.39 -25.51 11.13
C TYR A 467 -12.63 -25.41 9.63
N GLY A 468 -12.39 -24.23 9.07
CA GLY A 468 -12.70 -23.89 7.69
C GLY A 468 -11.48 -23.60 6.84
N GLU A 469 -11.43 -24.13 5.63
CA GLU A 469 -10.42 -23.76 4.61
C GLU A 469 -11.08 -23.37 3.29
N PHE A 470 -10.64 -22.26 2.67
CA PHE A 470 -11.18 -21.81 1.39
C PHE A 470 -10.12 -21.17 0.49
N GLY A 471 -9.96 -21.68 -0.73
CA GLY A 471 -9.13 -21.04 -1.76
C GLY A 471 -7.65 -20.88 -1.37
N ASN A 472 -7.15 -21.69 -0.43
CA ASN A 472 -5.74 -21.69 -0.05
C ASN A 472 -4.88 -22.33 -1.14
N TYR A 473 -3.63 -21.89 -1.27
CA TYR A 473 -2.70 -22.32 -2.32
C TYR A 473 -1.30 -22.60 -1.77
N GLY A 474 -0.46 -23.29 -2.54
CA GLY A 474 0.87 -23.71 -2.12
C GLY A 474 0.94 -25.20 -1.74
N PRO A 475 2.14 -25.75 -1.54
CA PRO A 475 2.32 -27.19 -1.38
C PRO A 475 1.67 -27.78 -0.11
N GLY A 476 1.44 -26.97 0.94
CA GLY A 476 0.74 -27.41 2.16
C GLY A 476 -0.79 -27.29 2.10
N SER A 477 -1.35 -26.71 1.03
CA SER A 477 -2.79 -26.38 0.96
C SER A 477 -3.68 -27.51 0.42
N GLY A 478 -3.10 -28.65 0.02
CA GLY A 478 -3.85 -29.75 -0.59
C GLY A 478 -4.89 -30.36 0.37
N PRO A 479 -6.20 -30.29 0.09
CA PRO A 479 -7.23 -30.75 1.03
C PRO A 479 -7.41 -32.27 1.05
N GLY A 480 -6.94 -32.99 0.03
CA GLY A 480 -7.23 -34.42 -0.17
C GLY A 480 -6.68 -35.39 0.89
N ARG A 481 -5.93 -34.90 1.88
CA ARG A 481 -5.41 -35.69 3.01
C ARG A 481 -5.67 -35.03 4.37
N ARG A 482 -6.61 -34.09 4.43
CA ARG A 482 -7.03 -33.44 5.67
C ARG A 482 -7.74 -34.45 6.58
N VAL A 483 -7.91 -34.06 7.83
CA VAL A 483 -8.73 -34.80 8.81
C VAL A 483 -10.17 -35.00 8.33
N ASN A 484 -10.79 -36.11 8.69
CA ASN A 484 -12.19 -36.42 8.38
C ASN A 484 -13.12 -36.12 9.57
N TRP A 485 -12.81 -35.10 10.36
CA TRP A 485 -13.62 -34.72 11.52
C TRP A 485 -14.94 -34.06 11.08
N PRO A 486 -16.07 -34.32 11.73
CA PRO A 486 -17.33 -33.66 11.37
C PRO A 486 -17.26 -32.12 11.43
N GLY A 487 -16.48 -31.57 12.36
CA GLY A 487 -16.25 -30.12 12.48
C GLY A 487 -15.26 -29.52 11.46
N TYR A 488 -14.62 -30.35 10.61
CA TYR A 488 -13.76 -29.87 9.54
C TYR A 488 -14.57 -29.60 8.27
N HIS A 489 -14.32 -28.45 7.64
CA HIS A 489 -15.06 -27.97 6.49
C HIS A 489 -14.12 -27.40 5.42
N ALA A 490 -14.01 -28.12 4.29
CA ALA A 490 -13.50 -27.54 3.06
C ALA A 490 -14.63 -26.73 2.41
N PHE A 491 -14.51 -25.41 2.39
CA PHE A 491 -15.54 -24.56 1.82
C PHE A 491 -15.49 -24.65 0.30
N ASN A 492 -16.61 -25.05 -0.29
CA ASN A 492 -16.78 -25.11 -1.75
C ASN A 492 -17.53 -23.88 -2.28
N ASP A 493 -18.23 -23.14 -1.39
CA ASP A 493 -18.95 -21.92 -1.73
C ASP A 493 -18.34 -20.70 -1.04
N SER A 494 -18.07 -19.69 -1.86
CA SER A 494 -17.73 -18.33 -1.42
C SER A 494 -18.69 -17.72 -0.40
N ALA A 495 -19.97 -18.11 -0.37
CA ALA A 495 -20.93 -17.62 0.61
C ALA A 495 -20.56 -18.06 2.04
N GLN A 496 -20.08 -19.31 2.21
CA GLN A 496 -19.62 -19.83 3.51
C GLN A 496 -18.39 -19.06 3.99
N ALA A 497 -17.43 -18.80 3.09
CA ALA A 497 -16.24 -18.02 3.40
C ALA A 497 -16.54 -16.55 3.77
N SER A 498 -17.57 -15.96 3.17
CA SER A 498 -17.90 -14.54 3.36
C SER A 498 -18.28 -14.19 4.81
N ASN A 499 -18.86 -15.14 5.56
CA ASN A 499 -19.23 -14.98 6.97
C ASN A 499 -18.02 -14.65 7.88
N TYR A 500 -16.81 -14.95 7.39
CA TYR A 500 -15.57 -14.82 8.14
C TYR A 500 -14.67 -13.70 7.60
N THR A 501 -15.19 -12.83 6.74
CA THR A 501 -14.46 -11.67 6.19
C THR A 501 -14.76 -10.38 6.95
N VAL A 502 -13.87 -9.38 6.82
CA VAL A 502 -13.93 -8.10 7.56
C VAL A 502 -15.19 -7.26 7.23
N THR A 503 -15.93 -7.61 6.17
CA THR A 503 -17.26 -7.07 5.89
C THR A 503 -18.20 -8.12 5.32
N GLN A 504 -19.35 -8.33 5.98
CA GLN A 504 -20.55 -8.86 5.34
C GLN A 504 -21.58 -7.76 5.13
N ALA A 505 -21.47 -7.13 3.98
CA ALA A 505 -22.59 -6.83 3.11
C ALA A 505 -21.99 -6.84 1.70
N GLU A 506 -22.47 -7.73 0.81
CA GLU A 506 -22.49 -7.53 -0.66
C GLU A 506 -22.42 -8.83 -1.50
N ARG A 507 -23.32 -9.81 -1.25
CA ARG A 507 -23.73 -10.72 -2.35
C ARG A 507 -25.23 -10.99 -2.52
N GLN A 508 -26.13 -10.36 -1.77
CA GLN A 508 -27.58 -10.48 -2.03
C GLN A 508 -28.21 -9.36 -2.88
N GLN A 509 -27.52 -8.25 -3.16
CA GLN A 509 -28.13 -7.15 -3.93
C GLN A 509 -28.17 -7.38 -5.46
N LYS A 510 -27.38 -8.31 -6.01
CA LYS A 510 -27.29 -8.54 -7.47
C LYS A 510 -28.38 -9.46 -8.04
N PHE A 511 -29.10 -10.24 -7.23
CA PHE A 511 -30.15 -11.13 -7.75
C PHE A 511 -31.55 -10.49 -7.73
N ARG A 512 -31.89 -9.66 -6.73
CA ARG A 512 -33.25 -9.10 -6.59
C ARG A 512 -33.48 -7.76 -7.31
N LYS A 513 -32.44 -6.95 -7.58
CA LYS A 513 -32.59 -5.69 -8.35
C LYS A 513 -32.89 -5.90 -9.84
N ARG A 514 -32.66 -7.10 -10.39
CA ARG A 514 -33.03 -7.44 -11.78
C ARG A 514 -34.53 -7.62 -11.99
N VAL A 515 -35.34 -7.76 -10.93
CA VAL A 515 -36.80 -7.94 -11.05
C VAL A 515 -37.57 -6.63 -10.85
N ALA A 516 -37.06 -5.67 -10.06
CA ALA A 516 -37.80 -4.43 -9.76
C ALA A 516 -37.59 -3.29 -10.77
N ILE A 517 -36.48 -3.27 -11.52
CA ILE A 517 -36.16 -2.18 -12.47
C ILE A 517 -36.96 -2.30 -13.79
N ALA A 518 -37.54 -3.47 -14.07
CA ALA A 518 -38.40 -3.69 -15.24
C ALA A 518 -39.77 -2.99 -15.15
N VAL A 519 -40.24 -2.63 -13.94
CA VAL A 519 -41.61 -2.09 -13.76
C VAL A 519 -41.63 -0.55 -13.66
N VAL A 520 -40.59 0.06 -13.11
CA VAL A 520 -40.54 1.53 -12.89
C VAL A 520 -40.08 2.30 -14.14
N SER A 521 -39.32 1.64 -15.02
CA SER A 521 -38.79 2.25 -16.26
C SER A 521 -39.88 2.57 -17.30
N SER A 522 -41.07 1.98 -17.17
CA SER A 522 -42.19 2.18 -18.10
C SER A 522 -42.98 3.47 -17.84
N LEU A 523 -42.89 4.05 -16.63
CA LEU A 523 -43.69 5.23 -16.23
C LEU A 523 -42.95 6.57 -16.38
N VAL A 524 -41.62 6.58 -16.30
CA VAL A 524 -40.81 7.81 -16.42
C VAL A 524 -40.63 8.23 -17.89
N LEU A 525 -40.69 7.28 -18.82
CA LEU A 525 -40.56 7.56 -20.26
C LEU A 525 -41.77 8.33 -20.83
N LEU A 526 -42.96 8.22 -20.22
CA LEU A 526 -44.17 8.92 -20.65
C LEU A 526 -44.20 10.40 -20.22
N LEU A 527 -43.50 10.77 -19.15
CA LEU A 527 -43.49 12.15 -18.64
C LEU A 527 -42.44 13.06 -19.32
N LEU A 528 -41.36 12.50 -19.85
CA LEU A 528 -40.28 13.27 -20.48
C LEU A 528 -40.57 13.68 -21.93
N VAL A 529 -41.49 13.01 -22.62
CA VAL A 529 -41.90 13.38 -23.99
C VAL A 529 -42.74 14.66 -24.00
N ALA A 530 -43.45 14.98 -22.91
CA ALA A 530 -44.28 16.18 -22.81
C ALA A 530 -43.50 17.49 -22.59
N ALA A 531 -42.30 17.42 -21.98
CA ALA A 531 -41.52 18.62 -21.64
C ALA A 531 -40.60 19.11 -22.77
N GLY A 532 -40.27 18.26 -23.74
CA GLY A 532 -39.32 18.57 -24.82
C GLY A 532 -39.85 19.48 -25.92
N VAL A 533 -41.16 19.66 -26.04
CA VAL A 533 -41.79 20.41 -27.15
C VAL A 533 -41.74 21.94 -26.93
N PHE A 534 -41.47 22.42 -25.71
CA PHE A 534 -41.61 23.85 -25.39
C PHE A 534 -40.31 24.69 -25.49
N ALA A 535 -39.14 24.07 -25.68
CA ALA A 535 -37.85 24.77 -25.61
C ALA A 535 -37.18 25.07 -26.97
N ILE A 536 -37.86 24.82 -28.10
CA ILE A 536 -37.31 24.98 -29.46
C ILE A 536 -37.62 26.35 -30.08
N VAL A 537 -38.22 27.29 -29.34
CA VAL A 537 -38.56 28.63 -29.87
C VAL A 537 -38.07 29.73 -28.93
N TYR A 538 -36.77 30.03 -28.95
CA TYR A 538 -36.31 31.42 -29.04
C TYR A 538 -34.83 31.51 -29.39
N ASN A 539 -34.53 32.36 -30.38
CA ASN A 539 -33.30 32.40 -31.13
C ASN A 539 -32.62 33.78 -30.99
N ASN A 540 -31.29 33.77 -30.95
CA ASN A 540 -30.31 34.65 -31.62
C ASN A 540 -30.10 36.17 -31.34
N LYS A 541 -28.79 36.51 -31.48
CA LYS A 541 -28.07 37.73 -31.97
C LYS A 541 -27.31 38.54 -30.92
N SER A 542 -26.13 39.16 -31.13
CA SER A 542 -25.02 39.11 -32.13
C SER A 542 -24.00 40.25 -31.83
N ASN A 543 -22.68 40.03 -32.02
CA ASN A 543 -21.57 40.95 -32.49
C ASN A 543 -21.26 42.29 -31.72
N HIS A 544 -20.09 42.98 -31.71
CA HIS A 544 -18.84 43.06 -32.53
C HIS A 544 -17.75 44.00 -31.86
N SER A 545 -16.43 43.80 -32.08
CA SER A 545 -15.23 44.74 -32.30
C SER A 545 -14.90 45.98 -31.39
N SER A 546 -13.72 46.64 -31.27
CA SER A 546 -12.28 46.56 -31.68
C SER A 546 -11.46 47.79 -31.12
N GLU A 547 -10.10 47.73 -31.07
CA GLU A 547 -9.04 48.82 -31.12
C GLU A 547 -8.90 49.88 -29.97
N LYS A 548 -7.78 50.59 -29.63
CA LYS A 548 -6.45 50.99 -30.21
C LYS A 548 -5.47 51.62 -29.14
N ALA A 549 -4.28 52.10 -29.56
CA ALA A 549 -2.99 52.33 -28.85
C ALA A 549 -2.66 53.72 -28.17
N ALA A 550 -1.41 53.82 -27.62
CA ALA A 550 -0.67 54.81 -26.77
C ALA A 550 -0.41 56.24 -27.37
N PRO A 551 0.40 57.25 -26.84
CA PRO A 551 1.75 57.17 -26.16
C PRO A 551 2.29 58.34 -25.20
N GLN A 552 3.51 58.10 -24.61
CA GLN A 552 4.73 58.96 -24.37
C GLN A 552 4.92 60.09 -23.28
N ALA A 553 6.09 60.06 -22.58
CA ALA A 553 7.14 61.13 -22.38
C ALA A 553 8.17 60.74 -21.26
N GLN A 554 9.46 60.40 -21.51
CA GLN A 554 10.75 61.17 -21.61
C GLN A 554 11.39 61.80 -20.33
N ALA A 555 12.63 61.39 -19.97
CA ALA A 555 13.71 62.21 -19.38
C ALA A 555 15.09 61.48 -19.41
N GLN A 556 16.22 62.22 -19.32
CA GLN A 556 17.54 61.99 -19.97
C GLN A 556 18.72 61.43 -19.12
N LYS A 557 19.69 60.81 -19.83
CA LYS A 557 21.19 60.73 -19.75
C LYS A 557 22.03 60.78 -18.43
N GLN A 558 22.84 59.73 -18.17
CA GLN A 558 24.35 59.64 -18.23
C GLN A 558 24.88 58.30 -17.64
N PRO A 559 26.13 57.84 -17.92
CA PRO A 559 26.51 56.41 -18.03
C PRO A 559 27.12 55.79 -16.74
N PRO A 560 27.14 54.44 -16.63
CA PRO A 560 28.25 53.80 -15.90
C PRO A 560 28.83 52.58 -16.63
N THR A 561 30.06 52.73 -17.13
CA THR A 561 30.97 51.64 -17.49
C THR A 561 31.53 50.96 -16.24
N LYS A 562 30.74 50.12 -15.56
CA LYS A 562 31.20 49.26 -14.44
C LYS A 562 30.53 47.87 -14.30
N GLU A 563 29.52 47.51 -15.10
CA GLU A 563 28.80 46.22 -14.94
C GLU A 563 29.43 45.00 -15.63
N ILE A 564 30.26 45.18 -16.67
CA ILE A 564 30.75 44.06 -17.51
C ILE A 564 31.68 43.10 -16.73
N SER A 565 32.49 43.58 -15.78
CA SER A 565 33.43 42.71 -15.05
C SER A 565 32.78 41.75 -14.05
N HIS A 566 31.52 41.99 -13.66
CA HIS A 566 30.80 41.13 -12.74
C HIS A 566 30.16 39.94 -13.46
N VAL A 567 29.54 40.16 -14.63
CA VAL A 567 28.91 39.12 -15.45
C VAL A 567 29.95 38.07 -15.89
N GLU A 568 31.14 38.51 -16.32
CA GLU A 568 32.22 37.63 -16.76
C GLU A 568 32.71 36.68 -15.64
N LYS A 569 32.78 37.17 -14.39
CA LYS A 569 33.12 36.34 -13.22
C LYS A 569 32.06 35.28 -12.92
N VAL A 570 30.78 35.64 -13.06
CA VAL A 570 29.67 34.71 -12.83
C VAL A 570 29.64 33.61 -13.90
N ILE A 571 29.83 33.97 -15.18
CA ILE A 571 29.94 33.00 -16.28
C ILE A 571 31.06 32.01 -15.99
N LYS A 572 32.25 32.49 -15.60
CA LYS A 572 33.40 31.63 -15.27
C LYS A 572 33.13 30.69 -14.09
N ALA A 573 32.43 31.17 -13.06
CA ALA A 573 32.08 30.34 -11.91
C ALA A 573 31.10 29.22 -12.30
N VAL A 574 30.02 29.56 -13.02
CA VAL A 574 28.97 28.61 -13.41
C VAL A 574 29.48 27.59 -14.44
N CYS A 575 30.28 28.03 -15.41
CA CYS A 575 30.83 27.13 -16.42
C CYS A 575 31.89 26.17 -15.86
N ASN A 576 32.50 26.45 -14.70
CA ASN A 576 33.54 25.60 -14.13
C ASN A 576 33.03 24.21 -13.70
N GLY A 577 31.76 24.11 -13.30
CA GLY A 577 31.10 22.85 -12.94
C GLY A 577 30.58 22.04 -14.15
N THR A 578 30.71 22.57 -15.38
CA THR A 578 30.23 21.91 -16.59
C THR A 578 31.29 20.99 -17.23
N SER A 579 30.84 19.98 -17.99
CA SER A 579 31.76 19.11 -18.75
C SER A 579 32.41 19.84 -19.93
N TYR A 580 31.72 20.81 -20.55
CA TYR A 580 32.19 21.49 -21.77
C TYR A 580 32.30 23.00 -21.54
N LYS A 581 33.33 23.40 -20.79
CA LYS A 581 33.55 24.78 -20.32
C LYS A 581 33.58 25.80 -21.46
N ASP A 582 34.30 25.53 -22.54
CA ASP A 582 34.47 26.49 -23.65
C ASP A 582 33.15 26.78 -24.37
N ILE A 583 32.31 25.76 -24.55
CA ILE A 583 30.99 25.90 -25.16
C ILE A 583 30.05 26.65 -24.20
N CYS A 584 30.12 26.37 -22.90
CA CYS A 584 29.38 27.13 -21.88
C CYS A 584 29.75 28.62 -21.91
N HIS A 585 31.05 28.93 -21.90
CA HIS A 585 31.59 30.28 -21.93
C HIS A 585 31.14 31.04 -23.18
N SER A 586 31.45 30.52 -24.36
CA SER A 586 31.10 31.18 -25.63
C SER A 586 29.59 31.40 -25.81
N THR A 587 28.77 30.47 -25.31
CA THR A 587 27.31 30.59 -25.36
C THR A 587 26.78 31.69 -24.43
N LEU A 588 27.24 31.72 -23.17
CA LEU A 588 26.80 32.71 -22.19
C LEU A 588 27.37 34.10 -22.46
N GLU A 589 28.60 34.20 -22.98
CA GLU A 589 29.16 35.48 -23.43
C GLU A 589 28.33 36.08 -24.57
N LYS A 590 27.95 35.25 -25.56
CA LYS A 590 27.05 35.66 -26.64
C LYS A 590 25.69 36.10 -26.10
N ALA A 591 25.14 35.42 -25.10
CA ALA A 591 23.90 35.83 -24.43
C ALA A 591 24.06 37.15 -23.66
N ALA A 592 25.22 37.39 -23.03
CA ALA A 592 25.52 38.58 -22.24
C ALA A 592 25.51 39.85 -23.08
N THR A 593 25.95 39.75 -24.36
CA THR A 593 25.89 40.87 -25.29
C THR A 593 24.46 41.33 -25.61
N LYS A 594 23.46 40.44 -25.45
CA LYS A 594 22.04 40.70 -25.74
C LYS A 594 21.23 41.07 -24.50
N ASN A 595 21.68 40.67 -23.31
CA ASN A 595 20.96 40.90 -22.06
C ASN A 595 21.90 41.40 -20.94
N PRO A 596 21.87 42.70 -20.59
CA PRO A 596 22.68 43.28 -19.52
C PRO A 596 22.42 42.66 -18.12
N SER A 597 21.26 42.01 -17.92
CA SER A 597 20.86 41.42 -16.65
C SER A 597 21.32 39.96 -16.45
N LEU A 598 22.21 39.44 -17.32
CA LEU A 598 22.70 38.05 -17.28
C LEU A 598 23.46 37.69 -15.98
N ALA A 599 23.82 38.65 -15.13
CA ALA A 599 24.40 38.33 -13.81
C ALA A 599 23.44 37.51 -12.91
N GLN A 600 22.14 37.48 -13.21
CA GLN A 600 21.16 36.73 -12.42
C GLN A 600 21.19 35.23 -12.75
N PRO A 601 21.25 34.34 -11.73
CA PRO A 601 21.24 32.88 -11.90
C PRO A 601 20.15 32.32 -12.84
N LYS A 602 18.92 32.85 -12.76
CA LYS A 602 17.81 32.43 -13.60
C LYS A 602 18.02 32.74 -15.09
N GLU A 603 18.61 33.89 -15.41
CA GLU A 603 18.83 34.34 -16.78
C GLU A 603 19.94 33.53 -17.45
N ILE A 604 20.94 33.12 -16.67
CA ILE A 604 22.02 32.22 -17.12
C ILE A 604 21.44 30.85 -17.48
N LEU A 605 20.62 30.28 -16.60
CA LEU A 605 20.00 28.98 -16.84
C LEU A 605 19.04 29.03 -18.04
N LYS A 606 18.22 30.08 -18.15
CA LYS A 606 17.34 30.29 -19.30
C LYS A 606 18.13 30.43 -20.61
N SER A 607 19.24 31.17 -20.58
CA SER A 607 20.08 31.41 -21.76
C SER A 607 20.75 30.13 -22.28
N ILE A 608 21.26 29.27 -21.40
CA ILE A 608 21.88 28.00 -21.84
C ILE A 608 20.83 27.01 -22.38
N ILE A 609 19.64 26.95 -21.78
CA ILE A 609 18.55 26.10 -22.28
C ILE A 609 18.04 26.62 -23.62
N ALA A 610 17.91 27.94 -23.79
CA ALA A 610 17.49 28.55 -25.06
C ALA A 610 18.52 28.31 -26.17
N ALA A 611 19.81 28.42 -25.85
CA ALA A 611 20.86 28.09 -26.80
C ALA A 611 20.89 26.60 -27.15
N THR A 612 20.52 25.72 -26.21
CA THR A 612 20.32 24.30 -26.50
C THR A 612 19.18 24.09 -27.50
N ASP A 613 18.03 24.74 -27.29
CA ASP A 613 16.86 24.69 -28.19
C ASP A 613 17.22 25.15 -29.61
N ASP A 614 17.85 26.33 -29.73
CA ASP A 614 18.33 26.88 -31.01
C ASP A 614 19.29 25.89 -31.72
N GLU A 615 20.21 25.26 -30.98
CA GLU A 615 21.17 24.33 -31.57
C GLU A 615 20.56 22.97 -31.93
N VAL A 616 19.50 22.52 -31.23
CA VAL A 616 18.72 21.34 -31.68
C VAL A 616 18.07 21.63 -33.02
N GLU A 617 17.39 22.77 -33.16
CA GLU A 617 16.73 23.16 -34.41
C GLU A 617 17.76 23.30 -35.55
N ASN A 618 18.91 23.93 -35.28
CA ASN A 618 20.00 24.05 -36.26
C ASN A 618 20.59 22.70 -36.66
N ALA A 619 20.86 21.81 -35.69
CA ALA A 619 21.39 20.47 -35.96
C ALA A 619 20.40 19.65 -36.79
N PHE A 620 19.11 19.74 -36.48
CA PHE A 620 18.07 19.05 -37.22
C PHE A 620 17.89 19.62 -38.64
N SER A 621 17.93 20.93 -38.80
CA SER A 621 17.91 21.59 -40.12
C SER A 621 19.08 21.11 -40.99
N LYS A 622 20.29 21.05 -40.44
CA LYS A 622 21.47 20.47 -41.13
C LYS A 622 21.26 19.00 -41.49
N ALA A 623 20.76 18.20 -40.55
CA ALA A 623 20.49 16.78 -40.78
C ALA A 623 19.42 16.55 -41.87
N SER A 624 18.43 17.44 -41.96
CA SER A 624 17.38 17.38 -42.98
C SER A 624 17.89 17.63 -44.40
N ALA A 625 19.06 18.28 -44.53
CA ALA A 625 19.73 18.51 -45.81
C ALA A 625 20.62 17.33 -46.24
N PHE A 626 20.75 16.28 -45.42
CA PHE A 626 21.53 15.09 -45.80
C PHE A 626 20.82 14.29 -46.89
N LYS A 627 21.62 13.64 -47.73
CA LYS A 627 21.13 12.69 -48.73
C LYS A 627 21.05 11.31 -48.09
N PHE A 628 19.84 10.76 -48.02
CA PHE A 628 19.61 9.40 -47.53
C PHE A 628 19.52 8.45 -48.73
N ASP A 629 20.63 7.78 -49.02
CA ASP A 629 20.77 6.94 -50.20
C ASP A 629 20.05 5.59 -50.03
N LYS A 630 19.87 5.16 -48.77
CA LYS A 630 19.23 3.88 -48.44
C LYS A 630 17.82 4.06 -47.86
N PRO A 631 16.86 3.16 -48.19
CA PRO A 631 15.53 3.18 -47.58
C PRO A 631 15.56 3.11 -46.05
N GLU A 632 16.51 2.35 -45.48
CA GLU A 632 16.67 2.20 -44.04
C GLU A 632 17.11 3.51 -43.38
N GLU A 633 18.00 4.27 -44.03
CA GLU A 633 18.48 5.57 -43.57
C GLU A 633 17.37 6.62 -43.62
N LYS A 634 16.60 6.66 -44.72
CA LYS A 634 15.45 7.57 -44.85
C LYS A 634 14.42 7.30 -43.76
N ALA A 635 14.10 6.03 -43.53
CA ALA A 635 13.12 5.68 -42.54
C ALA A 635 13.67 5.87 -41.11
N ALA A 636 14.98 5.70 -40.86
CA ALA A 636 15.61 6.06 -39.58
C ALA A 636 15.54 7.56 -39.33
N PHE A 637 15.67 8.38 -40.37
CA PHE A 637 15.49 9.83 -40.28
C PHE A 637 14.06 10.22 -39.90
N GLU A 638 13.03 9.52 -40.40
CA GLU A 638 11.63 9.75 -39.98
C GLU A 638 11.39 9.42 -38.50
N ASP A 639 12.06 8.38 -37.97
CA ASP A 639 12.03 8.10 -36.52
C ASP A 639 12.81 9.15 -35.73
N CYS A 640 13.97 9.56 -36.23
CA CYS A 640 14.75 10.65 -35.65
C CYS A 640 13.94 11.94 -35.56
N LYS A 641 13.21 12.31 -36.63
CA LYS A 641 12.35 13.50 -36.65
C LYS A 641 11.37 13.51 -35.49
N LYS A 642 10.67 12.39 -35.24
CA LYS A 642 9.75 12.27 -34.10
C LYS A 642 10.44 12.47 -32.76
N LEU A 643 11.63 11.86 -32.60
CA LEU A 643 12.41 11.98 -31.37
C LEU A 643 12.91 13.41 -31.15
N ILE A 644 13.29 14.13 -32.22
CA ILE A 644 13.70 15.53 -32.11
C ILE A 644 12.51 16.45 -31.85
N ASP A 645 11.35 16.19 -32.44
CA ASP A 645 10.11 16.89 -32.09
C ASP A 645 9.79 16.69 -30.60
N ASP A 646 9.94 15.47 -30.08
CA ASP A 646 9.79 15.17 -28.65
C ASP A 646 10.82 15.95 -27.81
N ALA A 647 12.08 16.02 -28.24
CA ALA A 647 13.13 16.77 -27.54
C ALA A 647 12.84 18.28 -27.48
N ASN A 648 12.32 18.87 -28.56
CA ASN A 648 11.94 20.27 -28.62
C ASN A 648 10.77 20.59 -27.66
N GLU A 649 9.82 19.66 -27.48
CA GLU A 649 8.74 19.82 -26.50
C GLU A 649 9.28 19.87 -25.05
N GLU A 650 10.27 19.03 -24.73
CA GLU A 650 10.92 19.01 -23.42
C GLU A 650 11.75 20.28 -23.15
N LEU A 651 12.43 20.82 -24.17
CA LEU A 651 13.18 22.08 -24.07
C LEU A 651 12.26 23.28 -23.86
N LYS A 652 11.13 23.33 -24.58
CA LYS A 652 10.09 24.35 -24.37
C LYS A 652 9.51 24.28 -22.96
N SER A 653 9.25 23.07 -22.46
CA SER A 653 8.80 22.84 -21.08
C SER A 653 9.84 23.32 -20.07
N SER A 654 11.12 23.04 -20.33
CA SER A 654 12.25 23.50 -19.50
C SER A 654 12.36 25.02 -19.46
N LEU A 655 12.25 25.70 -20.62
CA LEU A 655 12.28 27.16 -20.73
C LEU A 655 11.12 27.83 -19.98
N ALA A 656 9.91 27.33 -20.15
CA ALA A 656 8.73 27.85 -19.47
C ALA A 656 8.86 27.76 -17.93
N HIS A 657 9.57 26.75 -17.44
CA HIS A 657 9.76 26.53 -16.01
C HIS A 657 10.97 27.26 -15.42
N ALA A 658 11.96 27.59 -16.24
CA ALA A 658 13.14 28.39 -15.88
C ALA A 658 12.82 29.89 -15.67
N ASP A 659 11.69 30.39 -16.16
CA ASP A 659 11.27 31.81 -16.07
C ASP A 659 10.65 32.22 -14.71
N GLY A 660 10.77 31.36 -13.69
CA GLY A 660 10.14 31.55 -12.37
C GLY A 660 10.99 32.34 -11.36
N ASP A 661 10.38 32.69 -10.22
CA ASP A 661 11.06 33.25 -9.04
C ASP A 661 12.27 32.38 -8.63
N ILE A 662 13.40 32.99 -8.26
CA ILE A 662 14.66 32.32 -7.87
C ILE A 662 14.42 31.31 -6.74
N LYS A 663 13.52 31.62 -5.80
CA LYS A 663 13.14 30.68 -4.71
C LYS A 663 12.39 29.44 -5.20
N LYS A 664 11.69 29.54 -6.33
CA LYS A 664 10.98 28.41 -6.99
C LYS A 664 11.88 27.63 -7.94
N LEU A 665 13.09 28.10 -8.23
CA LEU A 665 14.01 27.41 -9.14
C LEU A 665 14.58 26.12 -8.49
N ASN A 666 14.87 26.16 -7.18
CA ASN A 666 15.37 25.01 -6.44
C ASN A 666 14.33 23.87 -6.39
N THR A 667 13.05 24.20 -6.17
CA THR A 667 11.96 23.21 -6.15
C THR A 667 11.62 22.63 -7.52
N LYS A 668 12.01 23.31 -8.61
CA LYS A 668 11.82 22.85 -10.00
C LYS A 668 13.03 22.09 -10.58
N ALA A 669 14.17 22.09 -9.90
CA ALA A 669 15.39 21.45 -10.40
C ALA A 669 15.20 19.97 -10.77
N PRO A 670 14.47 19.13 -10.01
CA PRO A 670 14.23 17.73 -10.39
C PRO A 670 13.48 17.58 -11.72
N ASP A 671 12.47 18.43 -11.98
CA ASP A 671 11.71 18.39 -13.23
C ASP A 671 12.56 18.87 -14.42
N LEU A 672 13.36 19.92 -14.24
CA LEU A 672 14.31 20.38 -15.26
C LEU A 672 15.35 19.31 -15.62
N LYS A 673 15.90 18.60 -14.62
CA LYS A 673 16.82 17.48 -14.87
C LYS A 673 16.12 16.35 -15.63
N ASN A 674 14.89 16.01 -15.26
CA ASN A 674 14.11 14.98 -15.91
C ASN A 674 13.88 15.28 -17.40
N TRP A 675 13.47 16.50 -17.75
CA TRP A 675 13.24 16.91 -19.14
C TRP A 675 14.54 16.98 -19.95
N LEU A 676 15.60 17.57 -19.40
CA LEU A 676 16.90 17.65 -20.08
C LEU A 676 17.56 16.27 -20.27
N SER A 677 17.36 15.32 -19.33
CA SER A 677 17.76 13.92 -19.53
C SER A 677 16.95 13.25 -20.66
N ALA A 678 15.65 13.54 -20.77
CA ALA A 678 14.86 13.04 -21.89
C ALA A 678 15.34 13.58 -23.24
N VAL A 679 15.68 14.87 -23.33
CA VAL A 679 16.30 15.50 -24.52
C VAL A 679 17.56 14.75 -24.95
N MET A 680 18.44 14.46 -23.99
CA MET A 680 19.69 13.72 -24.22
C MET A 680 19.40 12.31 -24.77
N SER A 681 18.46 11.60 -24.16
CA SER A 681 18.03 10.26 -24.59
C SER A 681 17.38 10.26 -25.98
N TYR A 682 16.57 11.27 -26.34
CA TYR A 682 15.98 11.39 -27.67
C TYR A 682 17.02 11.65 -28.77
N GLN A 683 17.97 12.56 -28.52
CA GLN A 683 19.10 12.80 -29.43
C GLN A 683 19.91 11.52 -29.65
N GLN A 684 20.19 10.77 -28.58
CA GLN A 684 20.92 9.52 -28.68
C GLN A 684 20.12 8.44 -29.42
N THR A 685 18.83 8.29 -29.12
CA THR A 685 17.96 7.31 -29.78
C THR A 685 17.82 7.61 -31.27
N CYS A 686 17.75 8.89 -31.66
CA CYS A 686 17.76 9.31 -33.06
C CYS A 686 19.00 8.77 -33.78
N ILE A 687 20.19 8.98 -33.19
CA ILE A 687 21.46 8.54 -33.76
C ILE A 687 21.55 7.00 -33.80
N ASP A 688 21.13 6.33 -32.75
CA ASP A 688 21.17 4.87 -32.65
C ASP A 688 20.24 4.18 -33.66
N GLY A 689 19.19 4.89 -34.12
CA GLY A 689 18.28 4.40 -35.14
C GLY A 689 18.91 4.25 -36.53
N PHE A 690 20.06 4.90 -36.79
CA PHE A 690 20.77 4.77 -38.06
C PHE A 690 21.66 3.52 -38.09
N PRO A 691 21.76 2.83 -39.23
CA PRO A 691 22.67 1.70 -39.39
C PRO A 691 24.13 2.16 -39.28
N GLU A 692 25.02 1.24 -38.91
CA GLU A 692 26.46 1.53 -38.88
C GLU A 692 26.96 1.99 -40.26
N GLY A 693 27.77 3.05 -40.28
CA GLY A 693 28.31 3.64 -41.50
C GLY A 693 28.34 5.16 -41.48
N LYS A 694 28.67 5.76 -42.64
CA LYS A 694 28.89 7.20 -42.79
C LYS A 694 27.72 8.04 -42.27
N MET A 695 26.47 7.66 -42.57
CA MET A 695 25.29 8.42 -42.17
C MET A 695 25.18 8.53 -40.64
N LYS A 696 25.42 7.43 -39.89
CA LYS A 696 25.43 7.47 -38.43
C LYS A 696 26.53 8.38 -37.89
N SER A 697 27.72 8.35 -38.48
CA SER A 697 28.82 9.27 -38.12
C SER A 697 28.49 10.73 -38.43
N ASP A 698 27.87 11.02 -39.58
CA ASP A 698 27.43 12.37 -39.95
C ASP A 698 26.36 12.87 -38.96
N MET A 699 25.39 12.01 -38.59
CA MET A 699 24.37 12.33 -37.58
C MET A 699 24.98 12.56 -36.19
N GLN A 700 25.97 11.75 -35.78
CA GLN A 700 26.73 11.98 -34.55
C GLN A 700 27.43 13.34 -34.56
N GLN A 701 28.03 13.71 -35.69
CA GLN A 701 28.69 15.00 -35.85
C GLN A 701 27.69 16.16 -35.82
N ALA A 702 26.54 16.02 -36.49
CA ALA A 702 25.50 17.04 -36.54
C ALA A 702 24.95 17.40 -35.14
N PHE A 703 24.69 16.39 -34.30
CA PHE A 703 24.14 16.58 -32.96
C PHE A 703 25.20 16.75 -31.86
N ASN A 704 26.49 16.76 -32.20
CA ASN A 704 27.57 16.82 -31.22
C ASN A 704 27.52 18.11 -30.38
N ALA A 705 27.33 19.26 -31.02
CA ALA A 705 27.22 20.55 -30.32
C ALA A 705 26.00 20.57 -29.38
N THR A 706 24.87 20.06 -29.87
CA THR A 706 23.62 19.95 -29.13
C THR A 706 23.74 19.08 -27.88
N LYS A 707 24.39 17.92 -27.97
CA LYS A 707 24.67 17.06 -26.80
C LYS A 707 25.53 17.76 -25.76
N LYS A 708 26.57 18.49 -26.20
CA LYS A 708 27.45 19.25 -25.29
C LYS A 708 26.70 20.37 -24.58
N LEU A 709 25.82 21.08 -25.28
CA LEU A 709 24.97 22.11 -24.70
C LEU A 709 23.93 21.52 -23.73
N THR A 710 23.32 20.38 -24.07
CA THR A 710 22.39 19.67 -23.19
C THR A 710 23.09 19.21 -21.91
N SER A 711 24.31 18.67 -22.02
CA SER A 711 25.17 18.28 -20.88
C SER A 711 25.51 19.47 -19.98
N ASN A 712 25.92 20.60 -20.57
CA ASN A 712 26.16 21.83 -19.81
C ASN A 712 24.90 22.32 -19.11
N SER A 713 23.74 22.24 -19.77
CA SER A 713 22.45 22.60 -19.17
C SER A 713 22.14 21.72 -17.95
N LEU A 714 22.32 20.41 -18.05
CA LEU A 714 22.16 19.45 -16.93
C LEU A 714 23.13 19.74 -15.77
N ALA A 715 24.39 20.00 -16.09
CA ALA A 715 25.41 20.36 -15.10
C ALA A 715 25.04 21.65 -14.37
N MET A 716 24.59 22.66 -15.11
CA MET A 716 24.19 23.95 -14.55
C MET A 716 22.97 23.81 -13.64
N VAL A 717 21.94 23.04 -14.00
CA VAL A 717 20.81 22.76 -13.08
C VAL A 717 21.29 22.07 -11.79
N THR A 718 22.35 21.26 -11.88
CA THR A 718 22.95 20.59 -10.71
C THR A 718 23.73 21.57 -9.82
N GLU A 719 24.55 22.43 -10.41
CA GLU A 719 25.37 23.42 -9.70
C GLU A 719 24.58 24.65 -9.23
N PHE A 720 23.48 25.02 -9.90
CA PHE A 720 22.66 26.15 -9.44
C PHE A 720 22.06 25.91 -8.05
N SER A 721 21.81 24.65 -7.68
CA SER A 721 21.38 24.28 -6.33
C SER A 721 22.47 24.50 -5.27
N SER A 722 23.76 24.39 -5.62
CA SER A 722 24.91 24.58 -4.71
C SER A 722 25.45 26.01 -4.71
N VAL A 723 25.30 26.75 -5.81
CA VAL A 723 25.73 28.15 -5.93
C VAL A 723 24.72 29.11 -5.29
N LEU A 724 23.41 28.82 -5.35
CA LEU A 724 22.38 29.66 -4.74
C LEU A 724 22.52 29.75 -3.21
N SER A 725 22.93 28.67 -2.54
CA SER A 725 23.21 28.68 -1.11
C SER A 725 24.40 29.58 -0.75
N SER A 726 25.45 29.61 -1.58
CA SER A 726 26.63 30.47 -1.36
C SER A 726 26.37 31.97 -1.62
N PHE A 727 25.39 32.33 -2.47
CA PHE A 727 25.08 33.73 -2.80
C PHE A 727 24.20 34.43 -1.75
N LEU A 728 23.55 33.68 -0.85
CA LEU A 728 22.67 34.20 0.19
C LEU A 728 23.39 34.53 1.51
N GLU A 729 24.70 34.28 1.63
CA GLU A 729 25.49 34.43 2.86
C GLU A 729 25.94 35.89 3.17
N GLY A 730 25.46 36.90 2.43
CA GLY A 730 25.86 38.31 2.59
C GLY A 730 25.14 39.13 3.68
N THR A 731 24.19 38.58 4.42
CA THR A 731 23.50 39.28 5.52
C THR A 731 23.49 38.42 6.79
N THR A 732 24.31 38.77 7.77
CA THR A 732 24.51 37.98 9.00
C THR A 732 23.46 38.26 10.07
N ARG A 733 22.76 37.21 10.49
CA ARG A 733 22.73 36.68 11.87
C ARG A 733 22.01 35.32 11.90
N HIS A 734 22.68 34.36 12.54
CA HIS A 734 22.24 32.99 12.82
C HIS A 734 20.73 32.88 13.09
N LEU A 735 20.01 32.17 12.22
CA LEU A 735 18.64 31.71 12.44
C LEU A 735 18.52 30.33 11.78
N LEU A 736 18.16 29.34 12.59
CA LEU A 736 17.91 27.96 12.20
C LEU A 736 16.85 27.94 11.11
N GLU A 737 17.20 27.25 10.04
CA GLU A 737 16.51 27.22 8.76
C GLU A 737 15.07 26.70 8.92
N ASP A 738 14.13 27.58 8.56
CA ASP A 738 12.69 27.38 8.55
C ASP A 738 12.31 26.53 7.33
N GLU A 739 12.09 25.23 7.54
CA GLU A 739 11.49 24.31 6.56
C GLU A 739 10.01 24.66 6.33
N SER A 740 9.74 25.74 5.59
CA SER A 740 8.38 26.08 5.16
C SER A 740 8.34 26.57 3.71
N SER A 741 8.38 25.62 2.77
CA SER A 741 7.79 25.81 1.43
C SER A 741 7.18 24.52 0.89
N THR A 742 6.22 23.97 1.61
CA THR A 742 5.29 22.98 1.08
C THR A 742 4.32 23.66 0.09
N PRO A 743 4.18 23.17 -1.16
CA PRO A 743 3.15 23.67 -2.05
C PRO A 743 1.77 23.36 -1.43
N SER A 744 0.92 24.39 -1.34
CA SER A 744 -0.33 24.38 -0.59
C SER A 744 -1.22 23.17 -0.89
N ILE A 745 -1.21 22.23 0.05
CA ILE A 745 -2.04 21.04 0.13
C ILE A 745 -3.39 21.43 0.73
N ALA A 746 -4.50 20.96 0.14
CA ALA A 746 -5.82 21.13 0.75
C ALA A 746 -5.93 20.28 2.04
N VAL A 747 -6.93 20.56 2.87
CA VAL A 747 -7.18 19.99 4.22
C VAL A 747 -7.17 18.44 4.29
N ASP A 748 -7.17 17.76 3.14
CA ASP A 748 -7.12 16.31 2.97
C ASP A 748 -5.74 15.73 2.60
N GLY A 749 -4.69 16.55 2.45
CA GLY A 749 -3.36 16.05 2.14
C GLY A 749 -3.00 16.03 0.65
N LEU A 750 -3.84 16.57 -0.24
CA LEU A 750 -3.68 16.47 -1.71
C LEU A 750 -3.55 17.85 -2.41
N PRO A 751 -2.84 17.94 -3.56
CA PRO A 751 -2.77 19.16 -4.35
C PRO A 751 -4.14 19.64 -4.85
N LYS A 752 -4.40 20.95 -4.80
CA LYS A 752 -5.69 21.56 -5.16
C LYS A 752 -6.17 21.29 -6.59
N TRP A 753 -5.27 20.92 -7.50
CA TRP A 753 -5.60 20.67 -8.92
C TRP A 753 -6.15 19.26 -9.20
N MET A 754 -6.10 18.35 -8.21
CA MET A 754 -6.58 16.97 -8.37
C MET A 754 -8.10 16.88 -8.21
N SER A 755 -8.80 16.34 -9.21
CA SER A 755 -10.27 16.19 -9.23
C SER A 755 -10.74 15.13 -8.22
N ASN A 756 -11.96 15.26 -7.71
CA ASN A 756 -12.52 14.31 -6.73
C ASN A 756 -12.63 12.88 -7.28
N GLU A 757 -12.78 12.73 -8.59
CA GLU A 757 -12.75 11.46 -9.32
C GLU A 757 -11.38 10.77 -9.24
N ASP A 758 -10.27 11.50 -9.37
CA ASP A 758 -8.91 10.96 -9.23
C ASP A 758 -8.64 10.50 -7.80
N ARG A 759 -9.15 11.26 -6.81
CA ARG A 759 -9.07 10.92 -5.37
C ARG A 759 -9.84 9.64 -5.03
N ARG A 760 -10.80 9.25 -5.89
CA ARG A 760 -11.72 8.12 -5.71
C ARG A 760 -11.25 6.85 -6.45
N VAL A 761 -10.55 7.01 -7.59
CA VAL A 761 -9.92 5.92 -8.37
C VAL A 761 -8.76 5.24 -7.63
N LEU A 762 -8.16 5.92 -6.64
CA LEU A 762 -6.82 5.60 -6.13
C LEU A 762 -6.78 5.03 -4.70
N LYS A 763 -7.91 4.92 -3.98
CA LYS A 763 -7.96 4.31 -2.61
C LYS A 763 -8.07 2.77 -2.61
N GLY A 764 -7.58 2.10 -3.66
CA GLY A 764 -7.98 0.75 -4.10
C GLY A 764 -6.88 -0.34 -4.28
N ALA A 765 -5.96 -0.58 -3.33
CA ALA A 765 -5.31 -1.90 -3.19
C ALA A 765 -6.35 -3.02 -2.89
N ASP A 766 -6.69 -3.80 -3.92
CA ASP A 766 -7.34 -5.14 -3.92
C ASP A 766 -8.85 -5.40 -3.81
N THR A 767 -9.76 -4.44 -3.99
CA THR A 767 -11.17 -4.79 -4.31
C THR A 767 -11.89 -3.90 -5.34
N GLU A 768 -11.71 -2.58 -5.37
CA GLU A 768 -12.46 -1.75 -6.34
C GLU A 768 -11.64 -1.59 -7.64
N LYS A 769 -12.02 -2.37 -8.66
CA LYS A 769 -11.68 -2.04 -10.05
C LYS A 769 -12.19 -0.62 -10.33
N PRO A 770 -11.33 0.35 -10.74
CA PRO A 770 -11.78 1.72 -10.92
C PRO A 770 -12.88 1.78 -11.99
N THR A 771 -13.92 2.58 -11.76
CA THR A 771 -15.03 2.70 -12.71
C THR A 771 -14.48 3.08 -14.08
N PRO A 772 -14.65 2.24 -15.11
CA PRO A 772 -14.12 2.56 -16.43
C PRO A 772 -14.96 3.65 -17.09
N ASN A 773 -14.30 4.61 -17.72
CA ASN A 773 -14.92 5.48 -18.72
C ASN A 773 -15.39 4.64 -19.91
N VAL A 774 -14.57 3.68 -20.32
CA VAL A 774 -14.85 2.77 -21.43
C VAL A 774 -14.35 1.37 -21.12
N THR A 775 -15.10 0.38 -21.60
CA THR A 775 -14.74 -1.04 -21.50
C THR A 775 -14.38 -1.57 -22.89
N VAL A 776 -13.24 -2.22 -22.99
CA VAL A 776 -12.79 -2.97 -24.15
C VAL A 776 -13.09 -4.44 -23.92
N ALA A 777 -13.76 -5.09 -24.87
CA ALA A 777 -14.02 -6.51 -24.79
C ALA A 777 -14.11 -7.14 -26.19
N LYS A 778 -13.25 -8.12 -26.45
CA LYS A 778 -13.18 -8.84 -27.73
C LYS A 778 -14.44 -9.66 -28.04
N ASP A 779 -15.19 -10.05 -27.01
CA ASP A 779 -16.44 -10.82 -27.11
C ASP A 779 -17.67 -9.96 -27.44
N GLY A 780 -17.50 -8.66 -27.66
CA GLY A 780 -18.58 -7.72 -27.95
C GLY A 780 -19.36 -7.23 -26.72
N SER A 781 -18.99 -7.66 -25.50
CA SER A 781 -19.66 -7.27 -24.25
C SER A 781 -19.18 -5.93 -23.65
N GLY A 782 -18.39 -5.18 -24.41
CA GLY A 782 -17.79 -3.89 -24.05
C GLY A 782 -18.21 -2.77 -25.00
N ASN A 783 -17.71 -1.56 -24.77
CA ASN A 783 -17.92 -0.42 -25.65
C ASN A 783 -17.13 -0.52 -26.95
N PHE A 784 -15.94 -1.12 -26.90
CA PHE A 784 -15.03 -1.26 -28.03
C PHE A 784 -14.48 -2.68 -28.14
N PRO A 785 -14.25 -3.20 -29.36
CA PRO A 785 -13.66 -4.52 -29.56
C PRO A 785 -12.13 -4.53 -29.35
N THR A 786 -11.47 -3.37 -29.47
CA THR A 786 -10.01 -3.21 -29.38
C THR A 786 -9.63 -2.03 -28.50
N ILE A 787 -8.42 -2.06 -27.95
CA ILE A 787 -7.88 -0.98 -27.11
C ILE A 787 -7.65 0.27 -27.96
N SER A 788 -7.16 0.08 -29.18
CA SER A 788 -6.93 1.16 -30.14
C SER A 788 -8.22 1.92 -30.48
N ALA A 789 -9.36 1.22 -30.63
CA ALA A 789 -10.65 1.86 -30.86
C ALA A 789 -11.12 2.69 -29.64
N ALA A 790 -10.89 2.20 -28.43
CA ALA A 790 -11.20 2.94 -27.21
C ALA A 790 -10.35 4.22 -27.08
N LEU A 791 -9.06 4.13 -27.40
CA LEU A 791 -8.16 5.29 -27.40
C LEU A 791 -8.53 6.30 -28.49
N ALA A 792 -8.92 5.85 -29.68
CA ALA A 792 -9.37 6.73 -30.77
C ALA A 792 -10.67 7.48 -30.43
N ALA A 793 -11.56 6.86 -29.66
CA ALA A 793 -12.80 7.46 -29.20
C ALA A 793 -12.65 8.35 -27.95
N MET A 794 -11.46 8.39 -27.33
CA MET A 794 -11.19 9.26 -26.18
C MET A 794 -11.29 10.74 -26.62
N PRO A 795 -11.99 11.60 -25.87
CA PRO A 795 -12.06 13.03 -26.17
C PRO A 795 -10.67 13.68 -26.25
N ALA A 796 -10.49 14.60 -27.20
CA ALA A 796 -9.22 15.30 -27.40
C ALA A 796 -8.76 16.13 -26.17
N LYS A 797 -9.69 16.50 -25.30
CA LYS A 797 -9.43 17.07 -23.98
C LYS A 797 -10.29 16.33 -22.95
N TYR A 798 -9.66 15.83 -21.90
CA TYR A 798 -10.33 15.19 -20.78
C TYR A 798 -9.71 15.70 -19.48
N THR A 799 -10.54 16.12 -18.53
CA THR A 799 -10.08 16.61 -17.22
C THR A 799 -10.15 15.45 -16.21
N GLY A 800 -9.01 15.15 -15.58
CA GLY A 800 -8.85 14.01 -14.66
C GLY A 800 -8.35 12.75 -15.37
N ARG A 801 -8.46 11.60 -14.68
CA ARG A 801 -7.94 10.30 -15.15
C ARG A 801 -8.96 9.54 -16.00
N TYR A 802 -8.56 9.17 -17.22
CA TYR A 802 -9.40 8.42 -18.15
C TYR A 802 -9.14 6.92 -17.98
N VAL A 803 -10.14 6.18 -17.50
CA VAL A 803 -10.03 4.77 -17.12
C VAL A 803 -10.57 3.86 -18.22
N ILE A 804 -9.71 3.00 -18.76
CA ILE A 804 -10.02 1.97 -19.74
C ILE A 804 -9.96 0.60 -19.04
N TYR A 805 -11.10 -0.08 -18.95
CA TYR A 805 -11.13 -1.47 -18.50
C TYR A 805 -11.00 -2.39 -19.71
N VAL A 806 -10.01 -3.27 -19.71
CA VAL A 806 -9.82 -4.26 -20.76
C VAL A 806 -10.20 -5.63 -20.19
N LYS A 807 -11.27 -6.24 -20.71
CA LYS A 807 -11.68 -7.58 -20.28
C LYS A 807 -10.68 -8.63 -20.70
N GLN A 808 -10.70 -9.78 -20.02
CA GLN A 808 -9.91 -10.95 -20.40
C GLN A 808 -10.03 -11.26 -21.91
N GLY A 809 -8.90 -11.64 -22.49
CA GLY A 809 -8.74 -11.86 -23.92
C GLY A 809 -7.30 -11.64 -24.36
N VAL A 810 -6.99 -12.18 -25.53
CA VAL A 810 -5.73 -11.90 -26.24
C VAL A 810 -6.03 -10.91 -27.36
N TYR A 811 -5.53 -9.69 -27.22
CA TYR A 811 -5.69 -8.56 -28.12
C TYR A 811 -4.46 -8.48 -29.01
N ASP A 812 -4.60 -8.99 -30.23
CA ASP A 812 -3.54 -8.94 -31.25
C ASP A 812 -3.63 -7.60 -31.98
N GLU A 813 -2.97 -6.59 -31.41
CA GLU A 813 -2.97 -5.22 -31.90
C GLU A 813 -1.72 -4.47 -31.42
N THR A 814 -1.27 -3.50 -32.21
CA THR A 814 -0.26 -2.53 -31.77
C THR A 814 -0.97 -1.33 -31.14
N VAL A 815 -0.72 -1.07 -29.86
CA VAL A 815 -1.39 0.00 -29.11
C VAL A 815 -0.44 1.16 -28.86
N THR A 816 -0.90 2.39 -29.06
CA THR A 816 -0.16 3.61 -28.70
C THR A 816 -1.04 4.57 -27.91
N VAL A 817 -0.66 4.83 -26.66
CA VAL A 817 -1.22 5.90 -25.82
C VAL A 817 -0.39 7.15 -26.09
N ASP A 818 -0.83 7.97 -27.05
CA ASP A 818 -0.09 9.17 -27.47
C ASP A 818 -0.02 10.26 -26.37
N LYS A 819 0.84 11.26 -26.60
CA LYS A 819 1.10 12.35 -25.65
C LYS A 819 -0.14 13.18 -25.28
N LYS A 820 -1.14 13.24 -26.17
CA LYS A 820 -2.39 13.98 -25.92
C LYS A 820 -3.32 13.24 -24.96
N LYS A 821 -3.01 11.98 -24.63
CA LYS A 821 -3.78 11.11 -23.74
C LYS A 821 -3.11 11.02 -22.38
N GLU A 822 -3.05 12.14 -21.70
CA GLU A 822 -2.54 12.23 -20.32
C GLU A 822 -3.47 11.52 -19.33
N ASN A 823 -2.89 11.05 -18.22
CA ASN A 823 -3.60 10.42 -17.11
C ASN A 823 -4.51 9.26 -17.53
N VAL A 824 -4.11 8.45 -18.51
CA VAL A 824 -4.84 7.22 -18.85
C VAL A 824 -4.50 6.13 -17.85
N THR A 825 -5.54 5.49 -17.31
CA THR A 825 -5.40 4.24 -16.56
C THR A 825 -5.98 3.08 -17.36
N MET A 826 -5.18 2.06 -17.62
CA MET A 826 -5.66 0.77 -18.13
C MET A 826 -5.63 -0.30 -17.04
N TYR A 827 -6.68 -1.10 -16.93
CA TYR A 827 -6.62 -2.29 -16.09
C TYR A 827 -7.29 -3.51 -16.72
N GLY A 828 -6.72 -4.68 -16.42
CA GLY A 828 -7.17 -5.97 -16.93
C GLY A 828 -7.86 -6.83 -15.88
N ASP A 829 -8.39 -7.98 -16.32
CA ASP A 829 -8.90 -9.05 -15.45
C ASP A 829 -7.81 -9.89 -14.77
N GLY A 830 -6.54 -9.54 -14.97
CA GLY A 830 -5.37 -10.31 -14.53
C GLY A 830 -4.32 -10.33 -15.63
N SER A 831 -3.05 -10.20 -15.26
CA SER A 831 -1.94 -10.06 -16.21
C SER A 831 -1.65 -11.29 -17.07
N GLN A 832 -2.23 -12.44 -16.73
CA GLN A 832 -2.23 -13.66 -17.56
C GLN A 832 -3.54 -13.87 -18.33
N LYS A 833 -4.57 -13.06 -18.08
CA LYS A 833 -5.90 -13.19 -18.70
C LYS A 833 -6.16 -12.12 -19.74
N THR A 834 -5.66 -10.91 -19.51
CA THR A 834 -5.82 -9.76 -20.41
C THR A 834 -4.47 -9.44 -21.02
N ILE A 835 -4.25 -9.85 -22.26
CA ILE A 835 -2.93 -9.83 -22.89
C ILE A 835 -3.00 -9.03 -24.19
N VAL A 836 -2.20 -7.99 -24.30
CA VAL A 836 -1.89 -7.33 -25.59
C VAL A 836 -0.70 -8.06 -26.20
N THR A 837 -0.85 -8.52 -27.44
CA THR A 837 0.18 -9.32 -28.13
C THR A 837 0.50 -8.73 -29.50
N GLY A 838 1.72 -8.97 -29.95
CA GLY A 838 2.23 -8.62 -31.28
C GLY A 838 3.52 -9.40 -31.56
N SER A 839 4.08 -9.26 -32.75
CA SER A 839 5.27 -10.03 -33.19
C SER A 839 6.25 -9.23 -34.05
N LYS A 840 6.10 -7.90 -34.10
CA LYS A 840 7.04 -7.03 -34.83
C LYS A 840 8.44 -7.19 -34.26
N ASN A 841 9.42 -7.25 -35.14
CA ASN A 841 10.80 -7.54 -34.78
C ASN A 841 11.79 -7.01 -35.82
N PHE A 842 13.06 -6.95 -35.41
CA PHE A 842 14.15 -6.44 -36.24
C PHE A 842 14.43 -7.28 -37.48
N VAL A 843 14.45 -8.61 -37.35
CA VAL A 843 14.76 -9.52 -38.47
C VAL A 843 13.78 -9.36 -39.64
N ASP A 844 12.52 -9.11 -39.35
CA ASP A 844 11.46 -8.90 -40.35
C ASP A 844 11.42 -7.45 -40.89
N GLY A 845 12.48 -6.66 -40.65
CA GLY A 845 12.66 -5.32 -41.20
C GLY A 845 12.07 -4.18 -40.37
N VAL A 846 11.59 -4.44 -39.16
CA VAL A 846 11.04 -3.39 -38.27
C VAL A 846 12.11 -2.95 -37.27
N ARG A 847 12.56 -1.71 -37.36
CA ARG A 847 13.54 -1.15 -36.41
C ARG A 847 13.04 -1.25 -34.97
N THR A 848 13.95 -1.52 -34.02
CA THR A 848 13.66 -1.73 -32.59
C THR A 848 12.63 -0.75 -32.01
N PHE A 849 12.80 0.56 -32.27
CA PHE A 849 11.90 1.62 -31.79
C PHE A 849 10.41 1.40 -32.18
N GLN A 850 10.17 0.79 -33.35
CA GLN A 850 8.84 0.51 -33.89
C GLN A 850 8.33 -0.92 -33.61
N THR A 851 9.15 -1.79 -33.00
CA THR A 851 8.75 -3.19 -32.72
C THR A 851 7.78 -3.33 -31.55
N ALA A 852 7.62 -2.28 -30.74
CA ALA A 852 6.81 -2.31 -29.52
C ALA A 852 5.35 -2.70 -29.79
N THR A 853 4.90 -3.78 -29.15
CA THR A 853 3.46 -4.15 -29.12
C THR A 853 2.62 -3.06 -28.45
N PHE A 854 3.12 -2.48 -27.36
CA PHE A 854 2.43 -1.43 -26.61
C PHE A 854 3.36 -0.24 -26.36
N VAL A 855 2.87 0.97 -26.64
CA VAL A 855 3.62 2.23 -26.45
C VAL A 855 2.86 3.17 -25.51
N ALA A 856 3.51 3.61 -24.43
CA ALA A 856 2.98 4.59 -23.49
C ALA A 856 3.77 5.91 -23.57
N LEU A 857 3.14 6.96 -24.12
CA LEU A 857 3.72 8.30 -24.27
C LEU A 857 3.07 9.34 -23.35
N GLY A 858 1.76 9.24 -23.08
CA GLY A 858 1.02 10.20 -22.27
C GLY A 858 1.44 10.22 -20.79
N GLU A 859 1.73 11.42 -20.25
CA GLU A 859 2.13 11.62 -18.85
C GLU A 859 1.12 11.02 -17.87
N GLY A 860 1.60 10.42 -16.78
CA GLY A 860 0.76 9.88 -15.72
C GLY A 860 0.05 8.57 -16.09
N PHE A 861 0.50 7.90 -17.16
CA PHE A 861 -0.02 6.60 -17.58
C PHE A 861 0.07 5.56 -16.44
N LEU A 862 -1.00 4.81 -16.22
CA LEU A 862 -1.05 3.74 -15.22
C LEU A 862 -1.60 2.45 -15.85
N ALA A 863 -0.88 1.35 -15.73
CA ALA A 863 -1.37 0.02 -16.07
C ALA A 863 -1.48 -0.87 -14.83
N LYS A 864 -2.59 -1.61 -14.69
CA LYS A 864 -2.81 -2.57 -13.60
C LYS A 864 -3.30 -3.91 -14.12
N ALA A 865 -2.68 -5.01 -13.68
CA ALA A 865 -3.16 -6.36 -14.00
C ALA A 865 -3.30 -6.65 -15.52
N MET A 866 -2.39 -6.10 -16.32
CA MET A 866 -2.32 -6.29 -17.77
C MET A 866 -1.11 -7.15 -18.15
N GLY A 867 -1.26 -7.97 -19.19
CA GLY A 867 -0.17 -8.68 -19.85
C GLY A 867 0.21 -7.99 -21.16
N PHE A 868 1.50 -7.88 -21.42
CA PHE A 868 2.06 -7.35 -22.66
C PHE A 868 3.08 -8.32 -23.20
N ARG A 869 2.90 -8.74 -24.45
CA ARG A 869 3.68 -9.81 -25.05
C ARG A 869 4.17 -9.44 -26.43
N ASN A 870 5.43 -9.79 -26.71
CA ASN A 870 5.93 -9.91 -28.07
C ASN A 870 6.29 -11.38 -28.34
N THR A 871 5.68 -11.98 -29.35
CA THR A 871 5.80 -13.42 -29.68
C THR A 871 6.79 -13.72 -30.79
N ALA A 872 7.63 -12.76 -31.20
CA ALA A 872 8.55 -12.94 -32.32
C ALA A 872 9.53 -14.11 -32.14
N GLY A 873 10.01 -14.36 -30.92
CA GLY A 873 10.98 -15.42 -30.63
C GLY A 873 12.43 -14.91 -30.58
N PRO A 874 13.37 -15.71 -30.03
CA PRO A 874 14.77 -15.30 -29.87
C PRO A 874 15.56 -15.24 -31.20
N GLU A 875 15.10 -15.96 -32.23
CA GLU A 875 15.65 -15.93 -33.59
C GLU A 875 15.35 -14.62 -34.33
N LYS A 876 14.41 -13.83 -33.83
CA LYS A 876 13.96 -12.56 -34.44
C LYS A 876 14.67 -11.32 -33.91
N HIS A 877 15.68 -11.52 -33.05
CA HIS A 877 16.43 -10.44 -32.40
C HIS A 877 15.51 -9.45 -31.66
N GLN A 878 15.76 -8.13 -31.78
CA GLN A 878 15.05 -7.10 -31.02
C GLN A 878 13.54 -7.12 -31.30
N ALA A 879 12.74 -7.32 -30.25
CA ALA A 879 11.28 -7.42 -30.36
C ALA A 879 10.61 -6.94 -29.07
N VAL A 880 10.25 -5.66 -29.03
CA VAL A 880 9.79 -4.98 -27.81
C VAL A 880 8.33 -5.37 -27.49
N ALA A 881 8.06 -5.73 -26.23
CA ALA A 881 6.68 -5.91 -25.76
C ALA A 881 6.07 -4.58 -25.32
N VAL A 882 6.81 -3.78 -24.54
CA VAL A 882 6.37 -2.46 -24.09
C VAL A 882 7.48 -1.42 -24.21
N ARG A 883 7.14 -0.25 -24.75
CA ARG A 883 7.99 0.94 -24.75
C ARG A 883 7.33 2.08 -23.98
N VAL A 884 8.06 2.68 -23.04
CA VAL A 884 7.54 3.72 -22.14
C VAL A 884 8.39 4.99 -22.24
N GLN A 885 7.75 6.07 -22.65
CA GLN A 885 8.26 7.45 -22.59
C GLN A 885 7.42 8.34 -21.65
N ALA A 886 6.32 7.82 -21.09
CA ALA A 886 5.48 8.58 -20.20
C ALA A 886 6.19 8.91 -18.87
N ASP A 887 6.32 10.20 -18.56
CA ASP A 887 6.72 10.64 -17.22
C ASP A 887 5.66 10.27 -16.19
N ARG A 888 6.09 10.03 -14.95
CA ARG A 888 5.25 9.63 -13.84
C ARG A 888 4.37 8.42 -14.16
N SER A 889 4.92 7.45 -14.89
CA SER A 889 4.20 6.24 -15.29
C SER A 889 4.30 5.12 -14.25
N ILE A 890 3.22 4.35 -14.09
CA ILE A 890 3.08 3.31 -13.06
C ILE A 890 2.57 2.00 -13.66
N PHE A 891 3.24 0.90 -13.33
CA PHE A 891 2.82 -0.46 -13.68
C PHE A 891 2.66 -1.31 -12.41
N LEU A 892 1.45 -1.80 -12.16
CA LEU A 892 1.10 -2.60 -10.97
C LEU A 892 0.62 -3.99 -11.37
N ASN A 893 1.25 -5.04 -10.83
CA ASN A 893 0.84 -6.42 -11.10
C ASN A 893 0.73 -6.75 -12.60
N CYS A 894 1.59 -6.13 -13.42
CA CYS A 894 1.62 -6.34 -14.87
C CYS A 894 2.61 -7.45 -15.24
N ARG A 895 2.48 -7.96 -16.45
CA ARG A 895 3.34 -9.03 -16.98
C ARG A 895 3.90 -8.60 -18.33
N PHE A 896 5.21 -8.71 -18.48
CA PHE A 896 5.95 -8.34 -19.68
C PHE A 896 6.68 -9.58 -20.18
N GLU A 897 6.36 -10.02 -21.39
CA GLU A 897 6.83 -11.29 -21.94
C GLU A 897 7.42 -11.09 -23.33
N GLY A 898 8.68 -11.46 -23.48
CA GLY A 898 9.37 -11.46 -24.76
C GLY A 898 10.62 -12.33 -24.71
N TYR A 899 11.56 -12.01 -25.60
CA TYR A 899 12.91 -12.57 -25.61
C TYR A 899 13.91 -11.42 -25.51
N GLN A 900 14.47 -10.96 -26.64
CA GLN A 900 15.37 -9.82 -26.66
C GLN A 900 14.58 -8.51 -26.61
N ASP A 901 15.06 -7.54 -25.82
CA ASP A 901 14.51 -6.18 -25.72
C ASP A 901 13.05 -6.12 -25.20
N THR A 902 12.67 -7.00 -24.27
CA THR A 902 11.26 -7.15 -23.83
C THR A 902 10.63 -5.84 -23.32
N LEU A 903 11.31 -5.11 -22.43
CA LEU A 903 10.81 -3.88 -21.81
C LEU A 903 11.77 -2.71 -22.05
N TYR A 904 11.30 -1.75 -22.85
CA TYR A 904 12.04 -0.52 -23.18
C TYR A 904 11.59 0.64 -22.28
N VAL A 905 12.31 0.84 -21.17
CA VAL A 905 12.16 1.99 -20.25
C VAL A 905 12.90 3.21 -20.80
N GLN A 906 12.34 3.83 -21.84
CA GLN A 906 13.08 4.75 -22.71
C GLN A 906 13.50 6.06 -22.01
N THR A 907 12.57 6.79 -21.39
CA THR A 907 12.80 8.13 -20.80
C THR A 907 11.95 8.39 -19.54
N HIS A 908 12.26 9.47 -18.81
CA HIS A 908 11.50 10.00 -17.66
C HIS A 908 11.38 9.08 -16.43
N ARG A 909 10.51 9.44 -15.46
CA ARG A 909 10.32 8.71 -14.19
C ARG A 909 9.28 7.60 -14.33
N GLN A 910 9.66 6.39 -13.96
CA GLN A 910 8.82 5.20 -14.12
C GLN A 910 8.87 4.30 -12.86
N PHE A 911 7.72 3.77 -12.46
CA PHE A 911 7.61 2.89 -11.30
C PHE A 911 6.90 1.58 -11.62
N TYR A 912 7.56 0.46 -11.32
CA TYR A 912 7.06 -0.90 -11.55
C TYR A 912 6.96 -1.63 -10.22
N ARG A 913 5.80 -2.19 -9.90
CA ARG A 913 5.63 -2.95 -8.65
C ARG A 913 4.87 -4.24 -8.82
N SER A 914 5.37 -5.29 -8.18
CA SER A 914 4.75 -6.62 -8.19
C SER A 914 4.52 -7.15 -9.61
N CYS A 915 5.37 -6.73 -10.55
CA CYS A 915 5.28 -7.14 -11.94
C CYS A 915 6.11 -8.41 -12.19
N VAL A 916 5.76 -9.12 -13.25
CA VAL A 916 6.56 -10.23 -13.79
C VAL A 916 7.20 -9.77 -15.10
N ILE A 917 8.52 -9.81 -15.18
CA ILE A 917 9.26 -9.43 -16.39
C ILE A 917 10.06 -10.66 -16.83
N SER A 918 9.87 -11.09 -18.08
CA SER A 918 10.47 -12.30 -18.61
C SER A 918 11.11 -12.08 -19.98
N GLY A 919 12.39 -12.43 -20.12
CA GLY A 919 13.15 -12.22 -21.35
C GLY A 919 14.54 -12.89 -21.34
N THR A 920 15.39 -12.51 -22.30
CA THR A 920 16.71 -13.12 -22.54
C THR A 920 17.84 -12.10 -22.64
N VAL A 921 18.05 -11.49 -23.81
CA VAL A 921 19.08 -10.48 -24.09
C VAL A 921 18.50 -9.10 -23.82
N ASP A 922 19.19 -8.30 -23.01
CA ASP A 922 18.89 -6.87 -22.75
C ASP A 922 17.42 -6.58 -22.43
N PHE A 923 16.76 -7.49 -21.69
CA PHE A 923 15.31 -7.49 -21.69
C PHE A 923 14.67 -6.41 -20.80
N ILE A 924 15.46 -5.66 -20.02
CA ILE A 924 15.10 -4.38 -19.41
C ILE A 924 16.15 -3.35 -19.84
N PHE A 925 15.80 -2.43 -20.73
CA PHE A 925 16.77 -1.50 -21.32
C PHE A 925 16.19 -0.10 -21.54
N GLY A 926 17.07 0.88 -21.71
CA GLY A 926 16.71 2.28 -21.92
C GLY A 926 17.37 3.22 -20.91
N ASP A 927 16.88 4.46 -20.88
CA ASP A 927 17.49 5.55 -20.12
C ASP A 927 16.47 6.32 -19.25
N ALA A 928 15.42 5.64 -18.79
CA ALA A 928 14.53 6.18 -17.78
C ALA A 928 15.19 6.25 -16.39
N ALA A 929 14.63 7.07 -15.50
CA ALA A 929 14.73 6.88 -14.06
C ALA A 929 13.66 5.86 -13.64
N ALA A 930 14.04 4.58 -13.56
CA ALA A 930 13.10 3.48 -13.37
C ALA A 930 13.40 2.67 -12.10
N ILE A 931 12.40 2.52 -11.23
CA ILE A 931 12.48 1.63 -10.05
C ILE A 931 11.51 0.47 -10.20
N PHE A 932 12.02 -0.74 -9.99
CA PHE A 932 11.28 -1.99 -9.91
C PHE A 932 11.26 -2.46 -8.44
N GLN A 933 10.07 -2.53 -7.84
CA GLN A 933 9.88 -2.98 -6.45
C GLN A 933 9.08 -4.26 -6.36
N ASN A 934 9.56 -5.24 -5.58
CA ASN A 934 8.85 -6.50 -5.36
C ASN A 934 8.50 -7.24 -6.67
N CYS A 935 9.30 -7.08 -7.71
CA CYS A 935 9.06 -7.71 -9.01
C CYS A 935 9.71 -9.11 -9.09
N LEU A 936 9.12 -9.96 -9.92
CA LEU A 936 9.71 -11.24 -10.32
C LEU A 936 10.36 -11.08 -11.70
N ILE A 937 11.66 -11.28 -11.74
CA ILE A 937 12.49 -11.19 -12.94
C ILE A 937 12.85 -12.61 -13.37
N ILE A 938 12.30 -13.04 -14.51
CA ILE A 938 12.44 -14.40 -15.03
C ILE A 938 13.40 -14.37 -16.22
N VAL A 939 14.52 -15.08 -16.10
CA VAL A 939 15.50 -15.20 -17.18
C VAL A 939 15.20 -16.48 -17.97
N ARG A 940 14.82 -16.32 -19.24
CA ARG A 940 14.39 -17.44 -20.10
C ARG A 940 15.58 -18.12 -20.77
N LYS A 941 15.32 -19.29 -21.35
CA LYS A 941 16.28 -19.97 -22.23
C LYS A 941 16.39 -19.20 -23.57
N PRO A 942 17.58 -18.67 -23.93
CA PRO A 942 17.84 -18.08 -25.24
C PRO A 942 18.25 -19.15 -26.26
N LEU A 943 18.76 -18.74 -27.43
CA LEU A 943 19.46 -19.67 -28.33
C LEU A 943 20.77 -20.16 -27.70
N GLU A 944 21.28 -21.32 -28.12
CA GLU A 944 22.43 -21.98 -27.49
C GLU A 944 23.73 -21.15 -27.50
N ASN A 945 23.88 -20.27 -28.50
CA ASN A 945 25.03 -19.39 -28.67
C ASN A 945 24.86 -18.00 -28.03
N GLN A 946 23.71 -17.74 -27.39
CA GLN A 946 23.40 -16.46 -26.77
C GLN A 946 23.72 -16.46 -25.27
N LYS A 947 23.81 -15.26 -24.72
CA LYS A 947 23.93 -15.00 -23.28
C LYS A 947 22.70 -14.23 -22.84
N ASN A 948 22.27 -14.43 -21.60
CA ASN A 948 21.19 -13.62 -21.04
C ASN A 948 21.74 -12.39 -20.33
N ILE A 949 21.07 -11.26 -20.49
CA ILE A 949 21.39 -10.00 -19.84
C ILE A 949 20.09 -9.39 -19.30
N VAL A 950 20.03 -9.20 -17.99
CA VAL A 950 18.84 -8.62 -17.35
C VAL A 950 18.68 -7.15 -17.68
N THR A 951 19.75 -6.35 -17.58
CA THR A 951 19.69 -4.90 -17.82
C THR A 951 20.69 -4.40 -18.86
N ALA A 952 20.26 -3.47 -19.71
CA ALA A 952 21.12 -2.71 -20.61
C ALA A 952 20.79 -1.21 -20.51
N GLN A 953 21.33 -0.57 -19.47
CA GLN A 953 21.01 0.83 -19.18
C GLN A 953 21.81 1.79 -20.07
N GLY A 954 21.12 2.79 -20.63
CA GLY A 954 21.59 3.61 -21.74
C GLY A 954 21.97 5.06 -21.42
N ARG A 955 22.39 5.38 -20.19
CA ARG A 955 22.79 6.75 -19.81
C ARG A 955 24.07 7.20 -20.52
N ILE A 956 24.04 8.35 -21.21
CA ILE A 956 25.17 8.87 -22.00
C ILE A 956 25.87 10.06 -21.37
N ASP A 957 25.32 10.66 -20.31
CA ASP A 957 25.93 11.76 -19.60
C ASP A 957 25.85 11.60 -18.07
N LYS A 958 26.92 11.97 -17.37
CA LYS A 958 27.05 11.79 -15.92
C LYS A 958 26.05 12.63 -15.11
N PHE A 959 25.59 13.76 -15.65
CA PHE A 959 24.67 14.69 -14.99
C PHE A 959 23.20 14.31 -15.17
N GLU A 960 22.91 13.29 -15.99
CA GLU A 960 21.55 12.75 -16.11
C GLU A 960 21.09 12.13 -14.78
N SER A 961 19.81 12.33 -14.46
CA SER A 961 19.16 11.78 -13.26
C SER A 961 18.64 10.35 -13.45
N THR A 962 19.02 9.68 -14.54
CA THR A 962 18.44 8.41 -15.03
C THR A 962 19.18 7.18 -14.51
N GLY A 963 18.56 6.00 -14.59
CA GLY A 963 19.12 4.75 -14.10
C GLY A 963 18.05 3.70 -13.80
N ILE A 964 18.47 2.43 -13.79
CA ILE A 964 17.60 1.30 -13.48
C ILE A 964 17.89 0.79 -12.07
N VAL A 965 16.86 0.69 -11.23
CA VAL A 965 16.97 0.16 -9.87
C VAL A 965 16.07 -1.05 -9.69
N LEU A 966 16.64 -2.21 -9.37
CA LEU A 966 15.90 -3.40 -8.95
C LEU A 966 15.97 -3.51 -7.42
N GLN A 967 14.86 -3.19 -6.73
CA GLN A 967 14.78 -3.16 -5.26
C GLN A 967 13.84 -4.25 -4.74
N ASN A 968 14.31 -5.08 -3.82
CA ASN A 968 13.53 -6.18 -3.23
C ASN A 968 12.84 -7.06 -4.29
N CYS A 969 13.54 -7.33 -5.39
CA CYS A 969 13.07 -8.20 -6.47
C CYS A 969 13.57 -9.63 -6.28
N LYS A 970 12.98 -10.58 -7.01
CA LYS A 970 13.51 -11.94 -7.15
C LYS A 970 13.97 -12.17 -8.59
N ILE A 971 15.23 -12.53 -8.78
CA ILE A 971 15.83 -12.86 -10.08
C ILE A 971 16.06 -14.37 -10.13
N GLN A 972 15.34 -15.06 -11.03
CA GLN A 972 15.36 -16.52 -11.12
C GLN A 972 15.34 -17.03 -12.58
N PRO A 973 15.83 -18.25 -12.84
CA PRO A 973 15.71 -18.85 -14.17
C PRO A 973 14.27 -19.30 -14.42
N ASP A 974 13.87 -19.28 -15.69
CA ASP A 974 12.73 -20.04 -16.20
C ASP A 974 13.04 -21.55 -16.17
N ASP A 975 12.02 -22.39 -16.04
CA ASP A 975 12.18 -23.85 -15.93
C ASP A 975 12.97 -24.43 -17.10
N ALA A 976 12.80 -23.88 -18.30
CA ALA A 976 13.52 -24.30 -19.50
C ALA A 976 15.02 -23.93 -19.47
N LEU A 977 15.41 -22.90 -18.72
CA LEU A 977 16.81 -22.50 -18.55
C LEU A 977 17.52 -23.34 -17.48
N VAL A 978 16.81 -23.86 -16.48
CA VAL A 978 17.40 -24.59 -15.35
C VAL A 978 18.39 -25.69 -15.79
N PRO A 979 18.08 -26.56 -16.77
CA PRO A 979 19.02 -27.60 -17.23
C PRO A 979 20.27 -27.05 -17.94
N ALA A 980 20.20 -25.83 -18.47
CA ALA A 980 21.24 -25.20 -19.29
C ALA A 980 21.91 -24.00 -18.61
N LYS A 981 21.56 -23.65 -17.37
CA LYS A 981 22.04 -22.44 -16.69
C LYS A 981 23.55 -22.41 -16.42
N THR A 982 24.22 -23.57 -16.47
CA THR A 982 25.68 -23.68 -16.34
C THR A 982 26.40 -23.47 -17.67
N THR A 983 25.77 -23.77 -18.80
CA THR A 983 26.34 -23.60 -20.14
C THR A 983 25.95 -22.25 -20.74
N ILE A 984 24.69 -21.85 -20.59
CA ILE A 984 24.16 -20.56 -21.03
C ILE A 984 24.35 -19.53 -19.91
N LYS A 985 25.33 -18.65 -20.11
CA LYS A 985 25.69 -17.63 -19.12
C LYS A 985 24.62 -16.53 -19.03
N SER A 986 24.28 -16.14 -17.81
CA SER A 986 23.35 -15.05 -17.51
C SER A 986 24.02 -13.97 -16.65
N TYR A 987 23.74 -12.70 -16.94
CA TYR A 987 24.36 -11.53 -16.28
C TYR A 987 23.29 -10.52 -15.82
N LEU A 988 23.60 -9.77 -14.75
CA LEU A 988 22.76 -8.70 -14.21
C LEU A 988 22.66 -7.50 -15.16
N GLY A 989 23.70 -7.22 -15.93
CA GLY A 989 23.65 -6.19 -16.95
C GLY A 989 24.92 -6.03 -17.78
N ARG A 990 24.84 -5.17 -18.79
CA ARG A 990 25.97 -4.67 -19.58
C ARG A 990 25.79 -3.20 -19.97
N PRO A 991 26.88 -2.42 -20.06
CA PRO A 991 26.79 -0.97 -20.24
C PRO A 991 26.55 -0.61 -21.70
N TRP A 992 25.27 -0.50 -22.09
CA TRP A 992 24.91 -0.07 -23.45
C TRP A 992 25.52 1.30 -23.81
N LYS A 993 25.69 2.17 -22.81
CA LYS A 993 26.26 3.52 -22.96
C LYS A 993 27.28 3.86 -21.88
N GLU A 994 28.09 4.88 -22.14
CA GLU A 994 29.31 5.22 -21.39
C GLU A 994 29.08 5.44 -19.89
N TYR A 995 27.95 6.03 -19.51
CA TYR A 995 27.64 6.33 -18.11
C TYR A 995 26.56 5.42 -17.52
N SER A 996 26.40 4.22 -18.09
CA SER A 996 25.38 3.23 -17.70
C SER A 996 25.24 3.11 -16.18
N ARG A 997 24.02 3.22 -15.65
CA ARG A 997 23.75 3.21 -14.21
C ARG A 997 22.67 2.21 -13.82
N THR A 998 23.08 1.15 -13.11
CA THR A 998 22.19 0.08 -12.64
C THR A 998 22.47 -0.23 -11.18
N ILE A 999 21.42 -0.31 -10.36
CA ILE A 999 21.50 -0.62 -8.94
C ILE A 999 20.62 -1.84 -8.64
N ILE A 1000 21.23 -2.89 -8.07
CA ILE A 1000 20.52 -4.09 -7.64
C ILE A 1000 20.61 -4.15 -6.11
N MET A 1001 19.49 -3.97 -5.42
CA MET A 1001 19.51 -3.86 -3.96
C MET A 1001 18.37 -4.60 -3.26
N GLU A 1002 18.66 -5.11 -2.07
CA GLU A 1002 17.73 -5.83 -1.19
C GLU A 1002 17.03 -7.02 -1.87
N SER A 1003 17.61 -7.52 -2.98
CA SER A 1003 16.97 -8.48 -3.88
C SER A 1003 17.48 -9.89 -3.64
N THR A 1004 16.67 -10.89 -3.99
CA THR A 1004 17.08 -12.30 -4.00
C THR A 1004 17.53 -12.70 -5.41
N ILE A 1005 18.75 -13.22 -5.53
CA ILE A 1005 19.38 -13.60 -6.79
C ILE A 1005 19.70 -15.10 -6.74
N ASP A 1006 19.03 -15.89 -7.58
CA ASP A 1006 19.24 -17.34 -7.67
C ASP A 1006 20.57 -17.68 -8.36
N ASP A 1007 20.93 -18.96 -8.41
CA ASP A 1007 22.24 -19.47 -8.86
C ASP A 1007 22.49 -19.46 -10.39
N LEU A 1008 21.70 -18.70 -11.16
CA LEU A 1008 21.87 -18.57 -12.61
C LEU A 1008 22.87 -17.48 -13.03
N ILE A 1009 23.11 -16.50 -12.16
CA ILE A 1009 23.95 -15.34 -12.49
C ILE A 1009 25.41 -15.75 -12.43
N HIS A 1010 26.12 -15.53 -13.55
CA HIS A 1010 27.54 -15.82 -13.65
C HIS A 1010 28.31 -15.04 -12.56
N PRO A 1011 29.37 -15.61 -11.93
CA PRO A 1011 30.08 -14.97 -10.82
C PRO A 1011 30.59 -13.55 -11.10
N ASP A 1012 31.01 -13.28 -12.34
CA ASP A 1012 31.38 -11.94 -12.83
C ASP A 1012 30.29 -10.88 -12.57
N GLY A 1013 29.01 -11.31 -12.54
CA GLY A 1013 27.83 -10.48 -12.33
C GLY A 1013 27.42 -9.68 -13.55
N PHE A 1014 28.38 -8.97 -14.17
CA PHE A 1014 28.16 -8.06 -15.28
C PHE A 1014 29.03 -8.42 -16.48
N LEU A 1015 28.55 -8.09 -17.69
CA LEU A 1015 29.22 -8.38 -18.96
C LEU A 1015 29.70 -7.06 -19.60
N PRO A 1016 30.95 -6.97 -20.12
CA PRO A 1016 31.36 -5.81 -20.91
C PRO A 1016 30.47 -5.66 -22.15
N TRP A 1017 30.23 -4.44 -22.59
CA TRP A 1017 29.59 -4.21 -23.89
C TRP A 1017 30.56 -4.57 -25.01
N GLU A 1018 31.73 -3.91 -25.03
CA GLU A 1018 32.82 -4.15 -25.97
C GLU A 1018 34.13 -3.66 -25.35
N GLY A 1019 35.17 -4.50 -25.32
CA GLY A 1019 36.47 -4.14 -24.75
C GLY A 1019 36.38 -3.53 -23.35
N ASP A 1020 37.03 -2.38 -23.17
CA ASP A 1020 37.04 -1.59 -21.93
C ASP A 1020 36.07 -0.39 -21.95
N PHE A 1021 35.17 -0.33 -22.93
CA PHE A 1021 34.14 0.71 -23.04
C PHE A 1021 33.30 0.81 -21.77
N ALA A 1022 33.06 2.04 -21.30
CA ALA A 1022 32.26 2.39 -20.12
C ALA A 1022 32.76 1.87 -18.76
N LEU A 1023 33.71 0.93 -18.69
CA LEU A 1023 34.04 0.22 -17.44
C LEU A 1023 34.57 1.14 -16.32
N LYS A 1024 35.11 2.31 -16.69
CA LYS A 1024 35.61 3.34 -15.76
C LYS A 1024 34.54 4.34 -15.33
N THR A 1025 33.50 4.54 -16.14
CA THR A 1025 32.54 5.65 -16.05
C THR A 1025 31.13 5.21 -15.67
N LEU A 1026 30.79 3.94 -15.91
CA LEU A 1026 29.54 3.34 -15.47
C LEU A 1026 29.41 3.37 -13.94
N TYR A 1027 28.19 3.22 -13.44
CA TYR A 1027 27.90 3.04 -12.02
C TYR A 1027 27.00 1.83 -11.82
N TYR A 1028 27.62 0.67 -11.57
CA TYR A 1028 26.92 -0.56 -11.23
C TYR A 1028 27.08 -0.85 -9.74
N ALA A 1029 25.96 -0.97 -9.05
CA ALA A 1029 25.98 -1.14 -7.60
C ALA A 1029 25.14 -2.32 -7.10
N GLU A 1030 25.68 -3.01 -6.10
CA GLU A 1030 24.97 -4.02 -5.33
C GLU A 1030 24.89 -3.63 -3.84
N PHE A 1031 23.70 -3.78 -3.24
CA PHE A 1031 23.48 -3.51 -1.81
C PHE A 1031 22.57 -4.55 -1.17
N ASN A 1032 23.05 -5.25 -0.14
CA ASN A 1032 22.24 -6.14 0.70
C ASN A 1032 21.40 -7.18 -0.08
N ASN A 1033 21.94 -7.70 -1.19
CA ASN A 1033 21.33 -8.79 -1.93
C ASN A 1033 21.54 -10.13 -1.23
N LYS A 1034 20.62 -11.07 -1.44
CA LYS A 1034 20.61 -12.42 -0.85
C LYS A 1034 20.50 -13.49 -1.95
N GLY A 1035 20.74 -14.74 -1.60
CA GLY A 1035 20.67 -15.87 -2.54
C GLY A 1035 22.04 -16.26 -3.11
N LEU A 1036 22.08 -17.38 -3.83
CA LEU A 1036 23.33 -17.99 -4.29
C LEU A 1036 24.05 -17.14 -5.34
N GLY A 1037 23.32 -16.43 -6.20
CA GLY A 1037 23.87 -15.52 -7.21
C GLY A 1037 24.29 -14.16 -6.66
N ALA A 1038 24.02 -13.85 -5.39
CA ALA A 1038 24.31 -12.54 -4.78
C ALA A 1038 25.75 -12.39 -4.24
N LYS A 1039 26.58 -13.43 -4.33
CA LYS A 1039 27.98 -13.37 -3.85
C LYS A 1039 28.80 -12.40 -4.69
N THR A 1040 29.39 -11.39 -4.06
CA THR A 1040 30.10 -10.31 -4.76
C THR A 1040 31.63 -10.52 -4.85
N THR A 1041 32.19 -11.53 -4.19
CA THR A 1041 33.64 -11.74 -4.10
C THR A 1041 34.32 -11.94 -5.45
N ALA A 1042 33.65 -12.67 -6.35
CA ALA A 1042 34.11 -12.98 -7.71
C ALA A 1042 33.63 -11.97 -8.78
N ARG A 1043 32.96 -10.89 -8.39
CA ARG A 1043 32.50 -9.86 -9.34
C ARG A 1043 33.68 -9.21 -10.03
N VAL A 1044 33.39 -8.71 -11.23
CA VAL A 1044 34.29 -7.87 -12.03
C VAL A 1044 34.95 -6.77 -11.20
N LYS A 1045 36.20 -6.43 -11.53
CA LYS A 1045 37.00 -5.41 -10.82
C LYS A 1045 37.01 -4.06 -11.54
N TRP A 1046 35.94 -3.75 -12.26
CA TRP A 1046 35.81 -2.50 -13.00
C TRP A 1046 35.72 -1.32 -12.02
N PRO A 1047 36.38 -0.17 -12.29
CA PRO A 1047 36.28 1.00 -11.42
C PRO A 1047 34.84 1.51 -11.21
N GLY A 1048 33.97 1.30 -12.21
CA GLY A 1048 32.56 1.66 -12.14
C GLY A 1048 31.66 0.69 -11.33
N TYR A 1049 32.16 -0.49 -10.95
CA TYR A 1049 31.41 -1.45 -10.13
C TYR A 1049 31.67 -1.23 -8.63
N LYS A 1050 30.61 -1.23 -7.81
CA LYS A 1050 30.68 -0.98 -6.38
C LYS A 1050 29.74 -1.90 -5.59
N VAL A 1051 30.22 -2.39 -4.45
CA VAL A 1051 29.34 -2.81 -3.35
C VAL A 1051 29.19 -1.59 -2.46
N ILE A 1052 27.97 -1.05 -2.41
CA ILE A 1052 27.72 0.25 -1.77
C ILE A 1052 27.22 0.08 -0.34
N ASP A 1053 27.31 1.13 0.46
CA ASP A 1053 26.78 1.15 1.83
C ASP A 1053 25.32 1.63 1.89
N LYS A 1054 24.77 1.69 3.12
CA LYS A 1054 23.39 2.12 3.35
C LYS A 1054 23.13 3.58 2.94
N GLN A 1055 24.09 4.49 3.14
CA GLN A 1055 23.91 5.91 2.83
C GLN A 1055 23.90 6.14 1.32
N GLU A 1056 24.77 5.45 0.60
CA GLU A 1056 24.80 5.48 -0.85
C GLU A 1056 23.55 4.81 -1.43
N ALA A 1057 23.08 3.70 -0.86
CA ALA A 1057 21.87 3.01 -1.31
C ALA A 1057 20.59 3.86 -1.13
N LEU A 1058 20.50 4.69 -0.08
CA LEU A 1058 19.36 5.58 0.16
C LEU A 1058 19.11 6.53 -1.02
N LYS A 1059 20.16 6.96 -1.73
CA LYS A 1059 20.07 7.85 -2.90
C LYS A 1059 19.25 7.25 -4.06
N TYR A 1060 19.17 5.93 -4.12
CA TYR A 1060 18.49 5.18 -5.18
C TYR A 1060 17.10 4.65 -4.76
N THR A 1061 16.60 5.08 -3.60
CA THR A 1061 15.25 4.74 -3.15
C THR A 1061 14.20 5.64 -3.82
N VAL A 1062 12.94 5.22 -3.78
CA VAL A 1062 11.83 5.94 -4.45
C VAL A 1062 11.71 7.40 -3.99
N GLY A 1063 11.93 7.69 -2.70
CA GLY A 1063 11.85 9.04 -2.17
C GLY A 1063 12.89 9.97 -2.80
N THR A 1064 14.14 9.54 -2.84
CA THR A 1064 15.25 10.39 -3.33
C THR A 1064 15.38 10.36 -4.84
N PHE A 1065 15.33 9.17 -5.45
CA PHE A 1065 15.63 8.98 -6.87
C PHE A 1065 14.48 9.40 -7.79
N LEU A 1066 13.23 9.07 -7.42
CA LEU A 1066 12.05 9.37 -8.23
C LEU A 1066 11.23 10.57 -7.74
N GLN A 1067 11.58 11.16 -6.59
CA GLN A 1067 10.76 12.16 -5.91
C GLN A 1067 9.33 11.64 -5.72
N GLY A 1068 9.21 10.46 -5.10
CA GLY A 1068 8.07 9.53 -5.17
C GLY A 1068 6.71 9.97 -4.62
N ASP A 1069 6.48 11.26 -4.36
CA ASP A 1069 5.20 11.80 -3.90
C ASP A 1069 4.10 11.55 -4.92
N TRP A 1070 4.41 11.65 -6.22
CA TRP A 1070 3.47 11.36 -7.30
C TRP A 1070 3.03 9.89 -7.32
N ILE A 1071 3.87 8.95 -6.88
CA ILE A 1071 3.50 7.53 -6.78
C ILE A 1071 2.56 7.33 -5.59
N SER A 1072 2.90 7.90 -4.44
CA SER A 1072 2.06 7.82 -3.23
C SER A 1072 0.70 8.51 -3.44
N ALA A 1073 0.66 9.61 -4.20
CA ALA A 1073 -0.55 10.33 -4.57
C ALA A 1073 -1.50 9.49 -5.43
N THR A 1074 -0.99 8.52 -6.20
CA THR A 1074 -1.83 7.55 -6.91
C THR A 1074 -2.37 6.42 -6.03
N GLY A 1075 -2.08 6.42 -4.72
CA GLY A 1075 -2.43 5.32 -3.82
C GLY A 1075 -1.79 3.98 -4.22
N SER A 1076 -0.82 4.01 -5.15
CA SER A 1076 -0.05 2.84 -5.54
C SER A 1076 0.76 2.34 -4.34
N PRO A 1077 0.74 1.03 -4.04
CA PRO A 1077 1.59 0.48 -3.00
C PRO A 1077 3.05 0.86 -3.29
N VAL A 1078 3.75 1.44 -2.33
CA VAL A 1078 5.13 1.92 -2.55
C VAL A 1078 5.93 1.94 -1.26
N LYS A 1079 7.16 1.44 -1.34
CA LYS A 1079 8.16 1.60 -0.27
C LYS A 1079 9.04 2.78 -0.66
N VAL A 1080 9.07 3.82 0.18
CA VAL A 1080 9.73 5.10 -0.19
C VAL A 1080 11.24 5.04 0.04
N GLY A 1081 11.70 4.32 1.07
CA GLY A 1081 13.12 4.13 1.42
C GLY A 1081 13.60 2.68 1.23
N LEU A 1082 14.65 2.30 1.96
CA LEU A 1082 15.16 0.93 2.02
C LEU A 1082 14.20 0.00 2.79
N PHE A 1083 14.16 -1.28 2.43
CA PHE A 1083 13.43 -2.34 3.12
C PHE A 1083 14.10 -2.76 4.43
N THR A 1084 15.38 -2.46 4.62
CA THR A 1084 16.24 -2.83 5.75
C THR A 1084 16.80 -1.66 6.55
#